data_AF-A0A564Y9K2-F1
#
_entry.id   AF-A0A564Y9K2-F1
#
_cell.length_a   1.000
_cell.length_b   1.000
_cell.length_c   1.000
_cell.angle_alpha   90.00
_cell.angle_beta   90.00
_cell.angle_gamma   90.00
#
_symmetry.space_group_name_H-M   'P 1'
#
loop_
_entity.id
_entity.type
_entity.pdbx_description
1 polymer ?
#
loop_
_entity_poly.entity_id
_entity_poly.type
_entity_poly.pdbx_seq_one_letter_code
_entity_poly.pdbx_strand_id
1 'polypeptide(L)'
;MLASLNEDLRHVGCYYYERAKAPLKLVFYNETELNSIRHCVHSCKWAGLAYAGLAEGTLCYCDRQLPVFMILSKEADSIPCPAGYLGETCGGKNAIDIYATGVAEDLVYSAPTLSEVNAMVSPGGMTAISNDFNHVRIVYVLILTGRSWRQVQRMFRLIYHTSNYFYIHVDLKSEYLYSRCKKLEEIFPNNVRVTSNRQNPIWGAPSLLGLIMDVLQDLFKNFPHWKWDFFINLSETDLPVMPVWKLIRLLNSHRGRIFLRQSSEEIFKYIHSEGLGYAFLQCGNYIWRVGQRSPLDGIVIHGGSDWLILPRAFAYYSVYSNDSLVRGLRAWFQNAILPVESFFHTLAYNSHFCDRIVNANLRMINWQRPRGCSCKKTSIADWCGCSPSVFSGPQAVIELLDVLNRDASPVAFARKFDSTIDVAMVNYMERKLLKRQLPFYEDADLYLESVYSAQFDGHRAPFHVLEGIGKLIRMACNCSVCSGILSSVCNDPNEIDPRSQPTEVYALFNATKSLGELNYTILERQIAVDGFLPTSSLATPLPLRLLNHPSLVLRFADKEVLYLPSSTPLQSWVSLRSLEHIEPGEIYYFEVGSNFDAKELVFRNYLRFPPRLHSTTTPTVVTSPLTLLLIWRDSKAPPSPLNITLASLAETSSFCNFTLLRNNHKDAPYPGLPGFRSSFLELDLSSCALPNNGNVSFKILVNEHGVNGTAMSTIFSELVEINKLWKVVEICKMDECSSKVWSPSRVDRKSALGCLDAGTGLLHVGKIAATLFDFPI
;
A
#
# COMPACT_ATOMS: atom_id res chain seq x y z
N MET A 1 18.04 33.27 6.84
CA MET A 1 17.42 34.48 7.42
C MET A 1 16.90 34.10 8.80
N LEU A 2 17.57 34.58 9.85
CA LEU A 2 17.23 34.32 11.25
C LEU A 2 16.18 35.32 11.72
N ALA A 3 15.12 34.78 12.35
CA ALA A 3 14.36 35.37 13.45
C ALA A 3 13.82 36.81 13.32
N SER A 4 12.56 36.92 12.86
CA SER A 4 11.57 37.86 13.42
C SER A 4 10.16 37.27 13.30
N LEU A 5 9.89 36.21 14.06
CA LEU A 5 8.58 35.54 14.16
C LEU A 5 7.75 36.14 15.30
N ASN A 6 7.57 37.47 15.36
CA ASN A 6 6.84 38.10 16.47
C ASN A 6 5.99 39.33 16.09
N GLU A 7 5.60 39.47 14.82
CA GLU A 7 4.51 40.38 14.39
C GLU A 7 3.30 39.55 13.93
N ASP A 8 2.79 38.64 14.76
CA ASP A 8 1.81 37.64 14.31
C ASP A 8 0.40 38.19 13.99
N LEU A 9 0.15 39.50 14.14
CA LEU A 9 -1.16 40.12 13.87
C LEU A 9 -1.00 41.58 13.39
N ARG A 10 -0.29 41.81 12.28
CA ARG A 10 -0.19 43.16 11.71
C ARG A 10 -1.42 43.49 10.88
N HIS A 11 -2.30 44.34 11.40
CA HIS A 11 -3.42 44.92 10.63
C HIS A 11 -2.86 45.78 9.50
N VAL A 12 -3.24 45.44 8.27
CA VAL A 12 -2.84 46.15 7.05
C VAL A 12 -3.77 47.32 6.81
N GLY A 13 -5.07 47.11 7.02
CA GLY A 13 -6.08 48.14 6.90
C GLY A 13 -7.48 47.58 6.66
N CYS A 14 -8.44 48.51 6.60
CA CYS A 14 -9.83 48.22 6.31
C CYS A 14 -10.21 48.71 4.92
N TYR A 15 -10.83 47.83 4.14
CA TYR A 15 -11.14 48.08 2.73
C TYR A 15 -12.60 47.79 2.40
N TYR A 16 -13.10 48.42 1.34
CA TYR A 16 -14.43 48.16 0.79
C TYR A 16 -14.55 46.69 0.39
N TYR A 17 -15.65 46.07 0.79
CA TYR A 17 -15.94 44.68 0.54
C TYR A 17 -17.35 44.51 -0.01
N GLU A 18 -17.45 43.74 -1.08
CA GLU A 18 -18.68 43.17 -1.59
C GLU A 18 -18.39 41.72 -1.98
N ARG A 19 -19.24 40.78 -1.57
CA ARG A 19 -19.00 39.34 -1.77
C ARG A 19 -18.73 38.95 -3.23
N ALA A 20 -19.40 39.60 -4.19
CA ALA A 20 -19.19 39.36 -5.62
C ALA A 20 -17.80 39.80 -6.12
N LYS A 21 -17.13 40.71 -5.40
CA LYS A 21 -15.84 41.32 -5.77
C LYS A 21 -14.93 41.48 -4.55
N ALA A 22 -14.85 40.46 -3.71
CA ALA A 22 -13.97 40.47 -2.53
C ALA A 22 -12.51 40.77 -2.97
N PRO A 23 -11.75 41.62 -2.26
CA PRO A 23 -10.40 41.98 -2.66
C PRO A 23 -9.42 40.79 -2.57
N LEU A 24 -9.61 39.91 -1.60
CA LEU A 24 -8.89 38.63 -1.48
C LEU A 24 -9.78 37.51 -2.04
N LYS A 25 -9.22 36.61 -2.85
CA LYS A 25 -10.03 35.61 -3.59
C LYS A 25 -9.44 34.21 -3.68
N LEU A 26 -8.15 34.03 -3.41
CA LEU A 26 -7.50 32.74 -3.66
C LEU A 26 -8.13 31.61 -2.83
N VAL A 27 -8.37 31.86 -1.55
CA VAL A 27 -9.02 30.93 -0.64
C VAL A 27 -10.05 31.67 0.19
N PHE A 28 -11.22 31.06 0.40
CA PHE A 28 -12.21 31.58 1.33
C PHE A 28 -12.88 30.45 2.10
N TYR A 29 -13.19 30.70 3.36
CA TYR A 29 -13.89 29.78 4.23
C TYR A 29 -15.03 30.53 4.93
N ASN A 30 -16.15 29.83 5.13
CA ASN A 30 -17.21 30.30 6.00
C ASN A 30 -17.15 29.51 7.30
N GLU A 31 -16.64 30.15 8.35
CA GLU A 31 -16.43 29.56 9.66
C GLU A 31 -17.43 30.19 10.64
N THR A 32 -18.53 29.46 10.88
CA THR A 32 -19.68 29.98 11.64
C THR A 32 -19.47 29.90 13.14
N GLU A 33 -18.58 29.03 13.62
CA GLU A 33 -18.41 28.77 15.04
C GLU A 33 -17.06 29.25 15.56
N LEU A 34 -15.98 29.07 14.80
CA LEU A 34 -14.61 29.28 15.29
C LEU A 34 -13.93 30.57 14.79
N ASN A 35 -14.61 31.40 14.01
CA ASN A 35 -13.96 32.53 13.35
C ASN A 35 -13.58 33.62 14.37
N SER A 36 -12.35 34.10 14.22
CA SER A 36 -11.72 35.17 14.98
C SER A 36 -10.57 35.71 14.14
N ILE A 37 -10.01 36.88 14.48
CA ILE A 37 -8.85 37.42 13.78
C ILE A 37 -7.72 36.38 13.84
N ARG A 38 -7.48 35.82 15.03
CA ARG A 38 -6.45 34.80 15.24
C ARG A 38 -6.68 33.55 14.40
N HIS A 39 -7.90 33.02 14.40
CA HIS A 39 -8.22 31.82 13.61
C HIS A 39 -7.97 32.05 12.12
N CYS A 40 -8.46 33.18 11.58
CA CYS A 40 -8.32 33.47 10.15
C CYS A 40 -6.86 33.68 9.75
N VAL A 41 -6.12 34.50 10.49
CA VAL A 41 -4.69 34.74 10.24
C VAL A 41 -3.89 33.44 10.31
N HIS A 42 -4.14 32.60 11.32
CA HIS A 42 -3.46 31.32 11.44
C HIS A 42 -3.82 30.39 10.28
N SER A 43 -5.08 30.27 9.91
CA SER A 43 -5.52 29.42 8.79
C SER A 43 -4.86 29.84 7.47
N CYS A 44 -4.77 31.14 7.20
CA CYS A 44 -4.07 31.65 6.01
C CYS A 44 -2.56 31.40 6.08
N LYS A 45 -1.92 31.63 7.24
CA LYS A 45 -0.49 31.31 7.46
C LYS A 45 -0.20 29.84 7.24
N TRP A 46 -1.07 28.98 7.78
CA TRP A 46 -1.00 27.53 7.69
C TRP A 46 -1.04 27.04 6.25
N ALA A 47 -1.84 27.71 5.42
CA ALA A 47 -1.93 27.53 3.97
C ALA A 47 -0.78 28.16 3.16
N GLY A 48 0.18 28.83 3.81
CA GLY A 48 1.25 29.55 3.13
C GLY A 48 0.73 30.76 2.35
N LEU A 49 -0.18 31.56 2.92
CA LEU A 49 -0.75 32.74 2.28
C LEU A 49 -0.38 33.98 3.09
N ALA A 50 0.06 35.04 2.41
CA ALA A 50 0.63 36.24 3.03
C ALA A 50 -0.40 37.14 3.71
N TYR A 51 -1.67 37.06 3.26
CA TYR A 51 -2.74 37.92 3.73
C TYR A 51 -3.96 37.13 4.17
N ALA A 52 -4.59 37.62 5.22
CA ALA A 52 -5.87 37.15 5.76
C ALA A 52 -6.87 38.32 5.78
N GLY A 53 -8.13 38.07 5.46
CA GLY A 53 -9.18 39.08 5.41
C GLY A 53 -10.44 38.60 6.10
N LEU A 54 -10.97 39.39 7.03
CA LEU A 54 -12.18 39.07 7.79
C LEU A 54 -13.36 39.93 7.33
N ALA A 55 -14.47 39.28 6.98
CA ALA A 55 -15.68 39.95 6.52
C ALA A 55 -16.94 39.26 7.04
N GLU A 56 -18.02 40.02 7.20
CA GLU A 56 -19.35 39.52 7.57
C GLU A 56 -19.39 38.66 8.85
N GLY A 57 -18.42 38.81 9.76
CA GLY A 57 -18.33 38.04 11.00
C GLY A 57 -17.76 36.64 10.82
N THR A 58 -18.30 35.85 9.87
CA THR A 58 -17.97 34.42 9.70
C THR A 58 -17.02 34.12 8.54
N LEU A 59 -16.74 35.09 7.67
CA LEU A 59 -15.93 34.84 6.47
C LEU A 59 -14.46 35.13 6.74
N CYS A 60 -13.62 34.19 6.31
CA CYS A 60 -12.17 34.32 6.27
C CYS A 60 -11.69 34.16 4.83
N TYR A 61 -10.97 35.15 4.32
CA TYR A 61 -10.34 35.16 3.01
C TYR A 61 -8.83 35.11 3.15
N CYS A 62 -8.14 34.43 2.23
CA CYS A 62 -6.69 34.38 2.20
C CYS A 62 -6.17 34.64 0.79
N ASP A 63 -5.04 35.33 0.68
CA ASP A 63 -4.37 35.56 -0.60
C ASP A 63 -2.85 35.66 -0.47
N ARG A 64 -2.14 35.50 -1.59
CA ARG A 64 -0.67 35.60 -1.63
C ARG A 64 -0.20 37.04 -1.75
N GLN A 65 -0.99 37.88 -2.40
CA GLN A 65 -0.65 39.25 -2.73
C GLN A 65 -1.88 40.13 -2.51
N LEU A 66 -1.64 41.41 -2.22
CA LEU A 66 -2.70 42.40 -2.22
C LEU A 66 -2.98 42.85 -3.66
N PRO A 67 -4.26 43.12 -4.00
CA PRO A 67 -4.60 43.80 -5.23
C PRO A 67 -3.88 45.16 -5.34
N VAL A 68 -3.49 45.53 -6.57
CA VAL A 68 -2.83 46.82 -6.86
C VAL A 68 -3.69 48.01 -6.42
N PHE A 69 -5.02 47.87 -6.46
CA PHE A 69 -5.96 48.90 -6.05
C PHE A 69 -6.99 48.34 -5.07
N MET A 70 -7.09 48.98 -3.90
CA MET A 70 -8.12 48.71 -2.90
C MET A 70 -8.68 50.04 -2.39
N ILE A 71 -9.99 50.08 -2.18
CA ILE A 71 -10.70 51.27 -1.69
C ILE A 71 -10.75 51.18 -0.17
N LEU A 72 -10.29 52.21 0.55
CA LEU A 72 -10.37 52.25 2.01
C LEU A 72 -11.82 52.35 2.49
N SER A 73 -12.16 51.67 3.57
CA SER A 73 -13.45 51.80 4.25
C SER A 73 -13.26 52.36 5.67
N LYS A 74 -14.27 53.11 6.14
CA LYS A 74 -14.36 53.58 7.54
C LYS A 74 -15.34 52.75 8.37
N GLU A 75 -15.99 51.78 7.77
CA GLU A 75 -16.97 50.89 8.42
C GLU A 75 -16.32 49.61 8.95
N ALA A 76 -15.01 49.65 9.23
CA ALA A 76 -14.31 48.59 9.97
C ALA A 76 -14.98 48.37 11.33
N ASP A 77 -14.82 47.19 11.91
CA ASP A 77 -15.15 46.94 13.31
C ASP A 77 -16.63 47.05 13.69
N SER A 78 -17.54 46.70 12.76
CA SER A 78 -18.98 46.77 13.02
C SER A 78 -19.63 45.41 13.28
N ILE A 79 -18.96 44.30 12.93
CA ILE A 79 -19.54 42.95 13.04
C ILE A 79 -18.69 42.12 14.01
N PRO A 80 -19.25 41.57 15.10
CA PRO A 80 -18.51 40.76 16.05
C PRO A 80 -18.07 39.43 15.45
N CYS A 81 -16.89 38.95 15.87
CA CYS A 81 -16.43 37.60 15.55
C CYS A 81 -17.20 36.53 16.36
N PRO A 82 -17.55 35.37 15.76
CA PRO A 82 -18.22 34.26 16.45
C PRO A 82 -17.47 33.70 17.66
N ALA A 83 -16.14 33.56 17.55
CA ALA A 83 -15.27 33.02 18.61
C ALA A 83 -14.24 34.04 19.11
N GLY A 84 -14.48 35.34 18.86
CA GLY A 84 -13.57 36.38 19.29
C GLY A 84 -13.67 36.69 20.79
N TYR A 85 -12.63 37.30 21.34
CA TYR A 85 -12.71 37.87 22.68
C TYR A 85 -13.74 39.01 22.73
N LEU A 86 -14.20 39.39 23.94
CA LEU A 86 -15.17 40.48 24.11
C LEU A 86 -14.73 41.75 23.37
N GLY A 87 -15.48 42.13 22.34
CA GLY A 87 -15.23 43.31 21.51
C GLY A 87 -14.40 43.08 20.25
N GLU A 88 -13.97 41.84 19.95
CA GLU A 88 -13.27 41.50 18.71
C GLU A 88 -14.23 41.45 17.51
N THR A 89 -13.84 42.14 16.43
CA THR A 89 -14.64 42.34 15.22
C THR A 89 -13.99 41.70 14.00
N CYS A 90 -14.84 41.18 13.11
CA CYS A 90 -14.46 40.40 11.93
C CYS A 90 -15.00 41.10 10.67
N GLY A 91 -14.50 42.32 10.43
CA GLY A 91 -14.97 43.18 9.34
C GLY A 91 -16.18 44.04 9.70
N GLY A 92 -16.80 44.57 8.64
CA GLY A 92 -18.00 45.40 8.73
C GLY A 92 -19.02 45.11 7.63
N LYS A 93 -20.13 45.84 7.63
CA LYS A 93 -21.26 45.58 6.71
C LYS A 93 -20.85 45.55 5.23
N ASN A 94 -19.99 46.47 4.82
CA ASN A 94 -19.39 46.54 3.48
C ASN A 94 -17.86 46.68 3.57
N ALA A 95 -17.26 46.07 4.59
CA ALA A 95 -15.86 46.27 4.91
C ALA A 95 -15.17 44.94 5.25
N ILE A 96 -13.93 44.79 4.77
CA ILE A 96 -13.04 43.67 5.10
C ILE A 96 -11.80 44.19 5.81
N ASP A 97 -11.48 43.59 6.94
CA ASP A 97 -10.25 43.88 7.69
C ASP A 97 -9.16 42.92 7.25
N ILE A 98 -8.07 43.48 6.72
CA ILE A 98 -6.95 42.70 6.17
C ILE A 98 -5.77 42.74 7.13
N TYR A 99 -5.16 41.57 7.34
CA TYR A 99 -4.02 41.33 8.21
C TYR A 99 -2.91 40.62 7.42
N ALA A 100 -1.65 40.96 7.73
CA ALA A 100 -0.50 40.22 7.25
C ALA A 100 -0.27 39.00 8.15
N THR A 101 0.05 37.85 7.54
CA THR A 101 0.26 36.58 8.24
C THR A 101 1.73 36.34 8.64
N GLY A 102 2.64 37.18 8.11
CA GLY A 102 4.08 37.01 8.23
C GLY A 102 4.70 36.04 7.21
N VAL A 103 3.90 35.47 6.30
CA VAL A 103 4.41 34.71 5.14
C VAL A 103 4.84 35.68 4.05
N ALA A 104 6.01 35.45 3.43
CA ALA A 104 6.48 36.29 2.32
C ALA A 104 5.62 36.08 1.06
N GLU A 105 5.30 37.16 0.34
CA GLU A 105 4.50 37.09 -0.90
C GLU A 105 5.16 36.22 -1.98
N ASP A 106 6.49 36.28 -2.09
CA ASP A 106 7.29 35.57 -3.10
C ASP A 106 7.88 34.24 -2.57
N LEU A 107 7.34 33.69 -1.47
CA LEU A 107 7.90 32.47 -0.89
C LEU A 107 7.83 31.31 -1.89
N VAL A 108 8.99 30.80 -2.30
CA VAL A 108 9.07 29.59 -3.13
C VAL A 108 8.89 28.37 -2.23
N TYR A 109 7.70 27.77 -2.28
CA TYR A 109 7.34 26.62 -1.44
C TYR A 109 8.02 25.31 -1.81
N SER A 110 8.79 25.28 -2.91
CA SER A 110 9.42 24.07 -3.43
C SER A 110 10.94 24.15 -3.27
N ALA A 111 11.49 23.19 -2.55
CA ALA A 111 12.92 22.95 -2.50
C ALA A 111 13.48 22.60 -3.91
N PRO A 112 14.79 22.85 -4.15
CA PRO A 112 15.41 22.53 -5.42
C PRO A 112 15.34 21.04 -5.74
N THR A 113 15.23 20.71 -7.02
CA THR A 113 15.31 19.32 -7.51
C THR A 113 16.74 18.79 -7.36
N LEU A 114 16.91 17.46 -7.44
CA LEU A 114 18.24 16.87 -7.28
C LEU A 114 19.26 17.40 -8.31
N SER A 115 18.83 17.68 -9.55
CA SER A 115 19.68 18.24 -10.60
C SER A 115 20.09 19.70 -10.38
N GLU A 116 19.33 20.45 -9.58
CA GLU A 116 19.60 21.86 -9.26
C GLU A 116 20.57 22.01 -8.07
N VAL A 117 20.73 20.95 -7.27
CA VAL A 117 21.57 20.97 -6.07
C VAL A 117 23.01 20.63 -6.46
N ASN A 118 23.93 21.56 -6.17
CA ASN A 118 25.36 21.28 -6.35
C ASN A 118 25.80 20.11 -5.48
N ALA A 119 26.46 19.13 -6.11
CA ALA A 119 27.13 18.05 -5.41
C ALA A 119 28.18 18.61 -4.44
N MET A 120 28.23 18.08 -3.23
CA MET A 120 29.32 18.39 -2.31
C MET A 120 30.61 17.74 -2.83
N VAL A 121 31.51 18.55 -3.38
CA VAL A 121 32.88 18.12 -3.66
C VAL A 121 33.65 18.17 -2.35
N SER A 122 34.09 17.02 -1.84
CA SER A 122 35.02 17.01 -0.70
C SER A 122 36.33 17.70 -1.13
N PRO A 123 36.91 18.63 -0.36
CA PRO A 123 38.16 19.33 -0.69
C PRO A 123 39.43 18.47 -0.74
N GLY A 124 39.32 17.15 -0.94
CA GLY A 124 40.44 16.23 -1.09
C GLY A 124 39.93 14.86 -1.50
N GLY A 125 40.25 14.43 -2.72
CA GLY A 125 39.93 13.06 -3.16
C GLY A 125 39.65 12.89 -4.65
N MET A 126 40.46 13.46 -5.55
CA MET A 126 40.59 12.97 -6.93
C MET A 126 41.78 12.00 -7.08
N THR A 127 42.29 11.45 -5.98
CA THR A 127 43.40 10.49 -6.00
C THR A 127 43.08 9.31 -5.08
N ALA A 128 43.23 8.10 -5.64
CA ALA A 128 43.00 6.76 -5.05
C ALA A 128 41.55 6.24 -5.01
N ILE A 129 41.04 5.80 -6.18
CA ILE A 129 40.05 4.73 -6.22
C ILE A 129 40.81 3.41 -6.05
N SER A 130 41.25 3.13 -4.84
CA SER A 130 41.73 1.81 -4.41
C SER A 130 41.08 1.48 -3.07
N ASN A 131 40.21 0.47 -3.09
CA ASN A 131 39.80 -0.40 -1.99
C ASN A 131 39.89 0.18 -0.56
N ASP A 132 38.95 1.04 -0.17
CA ASP A 132 38.35 0.94 1.18
C ASP A 132 37.06 1.77 1.32
N PHE A 133 36.04 1.15 1.90
CA PHE A 133 34.69 1.69 2.10
C PHE A 133 34.64 2.80 3.18
N ASN A 134 35.23 3.97 2.92
CA ASN A 134 35.05 5.19 3.73
C ASN A 134 33.76 5.98 3.39
N HIS A 135 32.73 5.27 2.91
CA HIS A 135 31.54 5.82 2.24
C HIS A 135 30.31 5.90 3.16
N VAL A 136 29.33 6.71 2.78
CA VAL A 136 28.00 6.83 3.43
C VAL A 136 27.45 5.47 3.87
N ARG A 137 27.05 5.37 5.15
CA ARG A 137 26.41 4.18 5.72
C ARG A 137 24.91 4.41 5.87
N ILE A 138 24.11 3.45 5.44
CA ILE A 138 22.66 3.55 5.49
C ILE A 138 22.12 2.71 6.64
N VAL A 139 21.15 3.23 7.39
CA VAL A 139 20.23 2.41 8.18
C VAL A 139 18.92 2.28 7.42
N TYR A 140 18.63 1.07 6.97
CA TYR A 140 17.34 0.71 6.39
C TYR A 140 16.37 0.37 7.51
N VAL A 141 15.26 1.09 7.57
CA VAL A 141 14.17 0.83 8.51
C VAL A 141 13.05 0.12 7.76
N LEU A 142 12.96 -1.20 7.96
CA LEU A 142 11.98 -2.03 7.29
C LEU A 142 10.72 -2.08 8.17
N ILE A 143 9.61 -1.53 7.68
CA ILE A 143 8.30 -1.57 8.36
C ILE A 143 7.44 -2.57 7.59
N LEU A 144 7.32 -3.78 8.14
CA LEU A 144 6.80 -4.94 7.43
C LEU A 144 5.45 -5.40 8.00
N THR A 145 4.55 -5.85 7.14
CA THR A 145 3.28 -6.46 7.53
C THR A 145 2.93 -7.65 6.62
N GLY A 146 2.02 -8.51 7.07
CA GLY A 146 1.52 -9.66 6.32
C GLY A 146 2.42 -10.89 6.41
N ARG A 147 2.59 -11.61 5.29
CA ARG A 147 3.21 -12.95 5.26
C ARG A 147 4.24 -13.16 4.15
N SER A 148 4.61 -12.11 3.42
CA SER A 148 5.45 -12.18 2.21
C SER A 148 6.95 -12.36 2.52
N TRP A 149 7.28 -13.35 3.35
CA TRP A 149 8.64 -13.62 3.84
C TRP A 149 9.64 -13.82 2.69
N ARG A 150 9.30 -14.63 1.69
CA ARG A 150 10.18 -14.88 0.54
C ARG A 150 10.44 -13.60 -0.27
N GLN A 151 9.45 -12.71 -0.37
CA GLN A 151 9.64 -11.40 -0.99
C GLN A 151 10.58 -10.51 -0.15
N VAL A 152 10.40 -10.50 1.17
CA VAL A 152 11.28 -9.76 2.10
C VAL A 152 12.72 -10.24 1.99
N GLN A 153 12.96 -11.55 1.91
CA GLN A 153 14.32 -12.09 1.73
C GLN A 153 14.94 -11.64 0.40
N ARG A 154 14.17 -11.66 -0.70
CA ARG A 154 14.62 -11.15 -2.00
C ARG A 154 15.03 -9.69 -1.92
N MET A 155 14.16 -8.84 -1.38
CA MET A 155 14.45 -7.42 -1.20
C MET A 155 15.69 -7.23 -0.31
N PHE A 156 15.74 -7.88 0.85
CA PHE A 156 16.85 -7.80 1.80
C PHE A 156 18.19 -8.15 1.12
N ARG A 157 18.26 -9.25 0.38
CA ARG A 157 19.47 -9.63 -0.37
C ARG A 157 19.90 -8.56 -1.36
N LEU A 158 18.97 -7.92 -2.06
CA LEU A 158 19.29 -6.88 -3.05
C LEU A 158 19.78 -5.56 -2.45
N ILE A 159 19.45 -5.27 -1.20
CA ILE A 159 19.88 -4.05 -0.48
C ILE A 159 20.99 -4.31 0.56
N TYR A 160 21.30 -5.58 0.84
CA TYR A 160 22.27 -5.94 1.86
C TYR A 160 23.69 -5.50 1.49
N HIS A 161 24.35 -4.89 2.47
CA HIS A 161 25.79 -4.69 2.47
C HIS A 161 26.28 -4.69 3.92
N THR A 162 27.45 -5.25 4.20
CA THR A 162 28.02 -5.35 5.56
C THR A 162 28.20 -4.00 6.26
N SER A 163 28.46 -2.93 5.50
CA SER A 163 28.58 -1.56 6.02
C SER A 163 27.25 -0.86 6.35
N ASN A 164 26.11 -1.44 5.93
CA ASN A 164 24.77 -0.89 6.18
C ASN A 164 24.12 -1.61 7.36
N TYR A 165 23.12 -0.97 7.95
CA TYR A 165 22.37 -1.48 9.09
C TYR A 165 20.89 -1.67 8.73
N PHE A 166 20.24 -2.62 9.40
CA PHE A 166 18.84 -2.98 9.16
C PHE A 166 18.10 -2.99 10.49
N TYR A 167 17.19 -2.05 10.65
CA TYR A 167 16.26 -2.04 11.78
C TYR A 167 14.89 -2.49 11.28
N ILE A 168 14.40 -3.61 11.77
CA ILE A 168 13.19 -4.26 11.27
C ILE A 168 12.11 -4.15 12.33
N HIS A 169 11.02 -3.50 11.95
CA HIS A 169 9.74 -3.55 12.64
C HIS A 169 8.80 -4.46 11.85
N VAL A 170 8.14 -5.38 12.55
CA VAL A 170 7.06 -6.19 12.00
C VAL A 170 5.80 -5.86 12.77
N ASP A 171 4.70 -5.60 12.06
CA ASP A 171 3.37 -5.36 12.63
C ASP A 171 3.05 -6.38 13.72
N LEU A 172 2.55 -5.89 14.86
CA LEU A 172 2.14 -6.68 16.02
C LEU A 172 1.22 -7.86 15.66
N LYS A 173 0.43 -7.76 14.58
CA LYS A 173 -0.47 -8.83 14.13
C LYS A 173 0.23 -9.91 13.29
N SER A 174 1.39 -9.61 12.72
CA SER A 174 2.07 -10.45 11.73
C SER A 174 3.09 -11.39 12.39
N GLU A 175 2.61 -12.27 13.27
CA GLU A 175 3.47 -13.17 14.07
C GLU A 175 4.30 -14.13 13.21
N TYR A 176 3.71 -14.67 12.15
CA TYR A 176 4.44 -15.51 11.18
C TYR A 176 5.66 -14.76 10.64
N LEU A 177 5.47 -13.56 10.07
CA LEU A 177 6.57 -12.79 9.48
C LEU A 177 7.58 -12.33 10.53
N TYR A 178 7.12 -11.99 11.75
CA TYR A 178 7.99 -11.62 12.86
C TYR A 178 8.93 -12.77 13.23
N SER A 179 8.41 -13.99 13.38
CA SER A 179 9.21 -15.17 13.69
C SER A 179 10.30 -15.43 12.65
N ARG A 180 10.00 -15.20 11.36
CA ARG A 180 10.97 -15.35 10.27
C ARG A 180 12.03 -14.25 10.29
N CYS A 181 11.63 -13.01 10.53
CA CYS A 181 12.57 -11.90 10.70
C CYS A 181 13.47 -12.10 11.91
N LYS A 182 12.99 -12.66 13.03
CA LYS A 182 13.82 -12.98 14.20
C LYS A 182 14.96 -13.94 13.86
N LYS A 183 14.71 -14.97 13.05
CA LYS A 183 15.77 -15.85 12.54
C LYS A 183 16.78 -15.10 11.65
N LEU A 184 16.36 -14.05 10.95
CA LEU A 184 17.28 -13.19 10.17
C LEU A 184 18.28 -12.45 11.06
N GLU A 185 17.82 -11.89 12.17
CA GLU A 185 18.67 -11.23 13.16
C GLU A 185 19.69 -12.19 13.78
N GLU A 186 19.31 -13.46 14.03
CA GLU A 186 20.22 -14.49 14.52
C GLU A 186 21.39 -14.78 13.55
N ILE A 187 21.14 -14.70 12.24
CA ILE A 187 22.16 -14.93 11.20
C ILE A 187 23.06 -13.71 11.00
N PHE A 188 22.51 -12.49 11.11
CA PHE A 188 23.22 -11.24 10.87
C PHE A 188 23.24 -10.33 12.11
N PRO A 189 23.73 -10.80 13.27
CA PRO A 189 23.57 -10.10 14.55
C PRO A 189 24.35 -8.77 14.63
N ASN A 190 25.33 -8.57 13.77
CA ASN A 190 26.19 -7.39 13.78
C ASN A 190 25.52 -6.13 13.18
N ASN A 191 24.60 -6.32 12.23
CA ASN A 191 24.01 -5.23 11.47
C ASN A 191 22.51 -5.37 11.21
N VAL A 192 21.84 -6.36 11.77
CA VAL A 192 20.39 -6.54 11.71
C VAL A 192 19.81 -6.55 13.12
N ARG A 193 18.73 -5.78 13.34
CA ARG A 193 17.98 -5.72 14.59
C ARG A 193 16.50 -5.88 14.29
N VAL A 194 15.80 -6.79 14.97
CA VAL A 194 14.35 -6.98 14.83
C VAL A 194 13.67 -6.62 16.14
N THR A 195 12.99 -5.48 16.19
CA THR A 195 12.49 -4.92 17.44
C THR A 195 11.37 -5.75 18.06
N SER A 196 11.40 -5.92 19.38
CA SER A 196 10.29 -6.49 20.16
C SER A 196 9.23 -5.43 20.50
N ASN A 197 9.55 -4.14 20.40
CA ASN A 197 8.59 -3.04 20.54
C ASN A 197 7.76 -2.92 19.26
N ARG A 198 6.80 -3.83 19.11
CA ARG A 198 5.91 -3.92 17.95
C ARG A 198 4.64 -3.11 18.18
N GLN A 199 4.24 -2.38 17.15
CA GLN A 199 3.03 -1.56 17.13
C GLN A 199 2.11 -2.05 15.99
N ASN A 200 0.89 -1.55 15.94
CA ASN A 200 -0.11 -1.87 14.91
C ASN A 200 -0.33 -0.63 14.01
N PRO A 201 0.58 -0.35 13.07
CA PRO A 201 0.49 0.80 12.19
C PRO A 201 -0.51 0.53 11.06
N ILE A 202 -1.81 0.49 11.38
CA ILE A 202 -2.85 0.41 10.35
C ILE A 202 -2.72 1.58 9.38
N TRP A 203 -3.15 1.39 8.13
CA TRP A 203 -3.03 2.43 7.11
C TRP A 203 -3.65 3.76 7.61
N GLY A 204 -2.94 4.86 7.41
CA GLY A 204 -3.36 6.19 7.87
C GLY A 204 -3.15 6.49 9.35
N ALA A 205 -2.73 5.52 10.17
CA ALA A 205 -2.72 5.66 11.62
C ALA A 205 -1.81 6.78 12.13
N PRO A 206 -2.29 7.57 13.13
CA PRO A 206 -1.41 8.45 13.89
C PRO A 206 -0.21 7.73 14.52
N SER A 207 -0.35 6.46 14.89
CA SER A 207 0.72 5.65 15.48
C SER A 207 1.92 5.41 14.57
N LEU A 208 1.81 5.55 13.25
CA LEU A 208 2.95 5.37 12.34
C LEU A 208 4.06 6.39 12.62
N LEU A 209 3.72 7.63 12.97
CA LEU A 209 4.72 8.61 13.40
C LEU A 209 5.36 8.19 14.73
N GLY A 210 4.56 7.72 15.69
CA GLY A 210 5.05 7.18 16.96
C GLY A 210 6.05 6.03 16.76
N LEU A 211 5.73 5.09 15.87
CA LEU A 211 6.62 4.01 15.46
C LEU A 211 7.95 4.55 14.95
N ILE A 212 7.95 5.45 13.97
CA ILE A 212 9.21 6.02 13.42
C ILE A 212 10.00 6.74 14.51
N MET A 213 9.33 7.49 15.39
CA MET A 213 9.97 8.18 16.52
C MET A 213 10.63 7.20 17.50
N ASP A 214 9.96 6.10 17.84
CA ASP A 214 10.51 5.05 18.70
C ASP A 214 11.71 4.37 18.06
N VAL A 215 11.66 4.07 16.75
CA VAL A 215 12.79 3.51 16.01
C VAL A 215 13.99 4.47 16.03
N LEU A 216 13.77 5.76 15.73
CA LEU A 216 14.85 6.74 15.78
C LEU A 216 15.43 6.87 17.18
N GLN A 217 14.58 6.89 18.23
CA GLN A 217 15.05 6.89 19.62
C GLN A 217 15.91 5.68 19.93
N ASP A 218 15.49 4.48 19.51
CA ASP A 218 16.22 3.22 19.73
C ASP A 218 17.58 3.25 19.03
N LEU A 219 17.61 3.71 17.77
CA LEU A 219 18.85 3.87 16.99
C LEU A 219 19.87 4.80 17.66
N PHE A 220 19.41 5.85 18.36
CA PHE A 220 20.30 6.77 19.07
C PHE A 220 20.69 6.29 20.47
N LYS A 221 19.75 5.72 21.23
CA LYS A 221 19.99 5.31 22.63
C LYS A 221 20.65 3.95 22.75
N ASN A 222 20.12 2.95 22.04
CA ASN A 222 20.49 1.54 22.20
C ASN A 222 21.46 1.06 21.12
N PHE A 223 21.51 1.74 19.96
CA PHE A 223 22.47 1.45 18.88
C PHE A 223 23.45 2.61 18.56
N PRO A 224 24.07 3.28 19.55
CA PRO A 224 25.00 4.39 19.29
C PRO A 224 26.27 3.93 18.56
N HIS A 225 26.58 2.63 18.60
CA HIS A 225 27.67 1.99 17.87
C HIS A 225 27.37 1.87 16.36
N TRP A 226 26.10 1.86 15.95
CA TRP A 226 25.73 1.94 14.52
C TRP A 226 26.02 3.34 13.99
N LYS A 227 27.10 3.46 13.21
CA LYS A 227 27.56 4.73 12.63
C LYS A 227 26.93 5.01 11.27
N TRP A 228 25.60 5.01 11.21
CA TRP A 228 24.83 5.36 10.00
C TRP A 228 24.83 6.87 9.73
N ASP A 229 24.59 7.25 8.47
CA ASP A 229 24.54 8.64 7.97
C ASP A 229 23.14 9.01 7.45
N PHE A 230 22.46 8.05 6.82
CA PHE A 230 21.11 8.21 6.30
C PHE A 230 20.18 7.13 6.83
N PHE A 231 18.97 7.56 7.21
CA PHE A 231 17.82 6.72 7.44
C PHE A 231 17.03 6.57 6.13
N ILE A 232 16.60 5.35 5.79
CA ILE A 232 15.70 5.08 4.66
C ILE A 232 14.63 4.08 5.11
N ASN A 233 13.35 4.43 5.03
CA ASN A 233 12.25 3.50 5.34
C ASN A 233 11.82 2.67 4.13
N LEU A 234 11.53 1.38 4.28
CA LEU A 234 11.03 0.49 3.20
C LEU A 234 9.91 -0.41 3.75
N SER A 235 8.96 -0.85 2.92
CA SER A 235 8.03 -1.95 3.27
C SER A 235 8.33 -3.23 2.50
N GLU A 236 7.58 -4.31 2.80
CA GLU A 236 7.66 -5.61 2.13
C GLU A 236 7.37 -5.58 0.61
N THR A 237 6.89 -4.45 0.10
CA THR A 237 6.53 -4.27 -1.32
C THR A 237 7.37 -3.22 -2.05
N ASP A 238 8.40 -2.67 -1.39
CA ASP A 238 9.44 -1.92 -2.07
C ASP A 238 10.45 -2.88 -2.71
N LEU A 239 11.02 -2.45 -3.83
CA LEU A 239 12.17 -3.13 -4.45
C LEU A 239 13.19 -2.08 -4.86
N PRO A 240 14.49 -2.32 -4.65
CA PRO A 240 15.50 -1.46 -5.28
C PRO A 240 15.35 -1.52 -6.80
N VAL A 241 15.64 -0.40 -7.46
CA VAL A 241 15.76 -0.27 -8.92
C VAL A 241 17.09 0.36 -9.32
N MET A 242 17.91 0.67 -8.31
CA MET A 242 19.30 1.09 -8.42
C MET A 242 20.20 0.15 -7.58
N PRO A 243 21.38 -0.26 -8.08
CA PRO A 243 22.35 -1.00 -7.28
C PRO A 243 22.85 -0.20 -6.06
N VAL A 244 23.09 -0.89 -4.95
CA VAL A 244 23.51 -0.29 -3.66
C VAL A 244 24.73 0.66 -3.82
N TRP A 245 25.74 0.27 -4.58
CA TRP A 245 26.94 1.11 -4.78
C TRP A 245 26.61 2.46 -5.46
N LYS A 246 25.65 2.49 -6.40
CA LYS A 246 25.24 3.72 -7.10
C LYS A 246 24.44 4.61 -6.15
N LEU A 247 23.59 4.01 -5.31
CA LEU A 247 22.88 4.73 -4.25
C LEU A 247 23.85 5.36 -3.23
N ILE A 248 24.83 4.59 -2.75
CA ILE A 248 25.85 5.09 -1.83
C ILE A 248 26.61 6.27 -2.45
N ARG A 249 27.03 6.17 -3.72
CA ARG A 249 27.71 7.26 -4.42
C ARG A 249 26.85 8.52 -4.50
N LEU A 250 25.56 8.39 -4.83
CA LEU A 250 24.61 9.50 -4.90
C LEU A 250 24.42 10.17 -3.54
N LEU A 251 24.22 9.39 -2.47
CA LEU A 251 24.05 9.93 -1.13
C LEU A 251 25.33 10.54 -0.57
N ASN A 252 26.49 9.99 -0.95
CA ASN A 252 27.79 10.54 -0.56
C ASN A 252 28.02 11.95 -1.13
N SER A 253 27.62 12.20 -2.39
CA SER A 253 27.71 13.55 -2.98
C SER A 253 26.65 14.53 -2.46
N HIS A 254 25.71 14.07 -1.64
CA HIS A 254 24.62 14.87 -1.05
C HIS A 254 24.53 14.69 0.47
N ARG A 255 25.66 14.43 1.13
CA ARG A 255 25.71 14.15 2.56
C ARG A 255 25.05 15.26 3.36
N GLY A 256 24.20 14.90 4.32
CA GLY A 256 23.52 15.87 5.19
C GLY A 256 22.32 16.59 4.56
N ARG A 257 21.98 16.33 3.29
CA ARG A 257 20.74 16.80 2.65
C ARG A 257 19.53 15.98 3.10
N ILE A 258 18.35 16.59 3.09
CA ILE A 258 17.08 15.97 3.46
C ILE A 258 16.28 15.73 2.17
N PHE A 259 15.95 14.48 1.89
CA PHE A 259 15.29 14.07 0.66
C PHE A 259 13.81 13.83 0.95
N LEU A 260 12.99 14.79 0.54
CA LEU A 260 11.55 14.80 0.75
C LEU A 260 10.86 15.14 -0.57
N ARG A 261 9.95 14.29 -1.04
CA ARG A 261 9.16 14.58 -2.25
C ARG A 261 7.87 15.28 -1.83
N GLN A 262 7.80 16.58 -2.08
CA GLN A 262 6.63 17.39 -1.79
C GLN A 262 5.50 17.15 -2.80
N SER A 263 4.26 17.30 -2.35
CA SER A 263 3.09 17.31 -3.22
C SER A 263 3.15 18.49 -4.20
N SER A 264 2.68 18.29 -5.43
CA SER A 264 2.47 19.37 -6.40
C SER A 264 1.14 20.11 -6.18
N GLU A 265 0.31 19.63 -5.25
CA GLU A 265 -0.94 20.27 -4.87
C GLU A 265 -0.68 21.55 -4.06
N GLU A 266 -1.54 22.57 -4.23
CA GLU A 266 -1.47 23.79 -3.42
C GLU A 266 -1.73 23.48 -1.95
N ILE A 267 -0.99 24.12 -1.03
CA ILE A 267 -0.96 23.77 0.40
C ILE A 267 -2.37 23.77 1.01
N PHE A 268 -3.23 24.75 0.69
CA PHE A 268 -4.60 24.79 1.21
C PHE A 268 -5.47 23.61 0.74
N LYS A 269 -5.27 23.13 -0.50
CA LYS A 269 -5.95 21.94 -1.00
C LYS A 269 -5.39 20.68 -0.35
N TYR A 270 -4.07 20.62 -0.17
CA TYR A 270 -3.39 19.53 0.53
C TYR A 270 -3.85 19.39 2.00
N ILE A 271 -3.96 20.50 2.75
CA ILE A 271 -4.50 20.50 4.12
C ILE A 271 -5.90 19.89 4.17
N HIS A 272 -6.73 20.21 3.18
CA HIS A 272 -8.09 19.69 3.08
C HIS A 272 -8.10 18.21 2.68
N SER A 273 -7.36 17.82 1.63
CA SER A 273 -7.34 16.45 1.08
C SER A 273 -6.73 15.43 2.05
N GLU A 274 -5.71 15.83 2.81
CA GLU A 274 -5.08 15.03 3.87
C GLU A 274 -5.83 15.05 5.20
N GLY A 275 -6.91 15.83 5.32
CA GLY A 275 -7.71 15.89 6.54
C GLY A 275 -6.99 16.55 7.71
N LEU A 276 -5.96 17.35 7.48
CA LEU A 276 -5.16 17.97 8.53
C LEU A 276 -5.98 18.91 9.43
N GLY A 277 -7.09 19.47 8.93
CA GLY A 277 -8.06 20.27 9.71
C GLY A 277 -8.90 19.46 10.72
N TYR A 278 -8.75 18.14 10.79
CA TYR A 278 -9.45 17.28 11.74
C TYR A 278 -8.50 16.56 12.69
N ALA A 279 -8.98 16.27 13.90
CA ALA A 279 -8.31 15.40 14.85
C ALA A 279 -8.75 13.95 14.65
N PHE A 280 -7.78 13.04 14.71
CA PHE A 280 -7.99 11.60 14.58
C PHE A 280 -7.45 10.84 15.78
N LEU A 281 -8.14 9.75 16.15
CA LEU A 281 -7.75 8.85 17.21
C LEU A 281 -7.76 7.40 16.69
N GLN A 282 -6.65 6.70 16.84
CA GLN A 282 -6.62 5.25 16.62
C GLN A 282 -7.12 4.53 17.87
N CYS A 283 -8.12 3.66 17.70
CA CYS A 283 -8.53 2.69 18.71
C CYS A 283 -8.67 1.30 18.07
N GLY A 284 -7.90 0.32 18.57
CA GLY A 284 -7.83 -1.01 17.98
C GLY A 284 -7.38 -0.97 16.51
N ASN A 285 -8.25 -1.41 15.61
CA ASN A 285 -8.00 -1.51 14.17
C ASN A 285 -8.71 -0.42 13.35
N TYR A 286 -9.16 0.64 14.01
CA TYR A 286 -9.93 1.71 13.38
C TYR A 286 -9.42 3.10 13.77
N ILE A 287 -9.53 4.06 12.85
CA ILE A 287 -9.17 5.46 13.03
C ILE A 287 -10.44 6.31 13.01
N TRP A 288 -10.76 6.89 14.15
CA TRP A 288 -11.94 7.72 14.36
C TRP A 288 -11.62 9.18 14.08
N ARG A 289 -12.49 9.85 13.31
CA ARG A 289 -12.43 11.31 13.16
C ARG A 289 -13.20 11.94 14.32
N VAL A 290 -12.48 12.56 15.24
CA VAL A 290 -13.03 13.04 16.52
C VAL A 290 -13.69 14.42 16.38
N GLY A 291 -13.21 15.25 15.47
CA GLY A 291 -13.76 16.59 15.25
C GLY A 291 -12.81 17.49 14.47
N GLN A 292 -13.24 18.72 14.19
CA GLN A 292 -12.37 19.76 13.65
C GLN A 292 -11.34 20.20 14.71
N ARG A 293 -10.19 20.68 14.25
CA ARG A 293 -9.15 21.25 15.11
C ARG A 293 -8.58 22.52 14.50
N SER A 294 -8.11 23.41 15.36
CA SER A 294 -7.48 24.67 14.93
C SER A 294 -6.13 24.44 14.26
N PRO A 295 -5.73 25.32 13.33
CA PRO A 295 -4.39 25.32 12.73
C PRO A 295 -3.30 25.52 13.79
N LEU A 296 -2.08 25.05 13.48
CA LEU A 296 -0.90 25.34 14.29
C LEU A 296 -0.48 26.80 14.14
N ASP A 297 -0.17 27.44 15.27
CA ASP A 297 0.35 28.79 15.29
C ASP A 297 1.79 28.84 14.76
N GLY A 298 2.10 29.85 13.95
CA GLY A 298 3.47 30.11 13.48
C GLY A 298 4.00 29.19 12.38
N ILE A 299 3.21 28.25 11.85
CA ILE A 299 3.69 27.17 10.96
C ILE A 299 3.04 27.24 9.58
N VAL A 300 3.84 27.05 8.53
CA VAL A 300 3.35 26.72 7.18
C VAL A 300 3.35 25.20 7.00
N ILE A 301 2.24 24.60 6.55
CA ILE A 301 2.20 23.16 6.30
C ILE A 301 2.94 22.82 5.02
N HIS A 302 3.74 21.77 5.12
CA HIS A 302 4.29 21.07 3.97
C HIS A 302 4.01 19.59 4.10
N GLY A 303 3.86 18.91 2.97
CA GLY A 303 3.70 17.48 2.94
C GLY A 303 3.84 16.88 1.54
N GLY A 304 3.73 15.57 1.49
CA GLY A 304 3.98 14.76 0.32
C GLY A 304 4.24 13.33 0.72
N SER A 305 5.28 12.71 0.18
CA SER A 305 5.50 11.27 0.36
C SER A 305 6.01 10.91 1.76
N ASP A 306 5.40 9.91 2.39
CA ASP A 306 5.88 9.24 3.62
C ASP A 306 7.14 8.35 3.43
N TRP A 307 7.70 8.31 2.23
CA TRP A 307 8.96 7.64 1.93
C TRP A 307 10.10 8.64 2.04
N LEU A 308 10.91 8.48 3.08
CA LEU A 308 11.85 9.49 3.54
C LEU A 308 13.28 8.99 3.37
N ILE A 309 14.18 9.91 3.05
CA ILE A 309 15.63 9.70 3.22
C ILE A 309 16.15 10.85 4.09
N LEU A 310 16.42 10.55 5.36
CA LEU A 310 16.72 11.56 6.38
C LEU A 310 18.20 11.48 6.79
N PRO A 311 18.94 12.60 6.82
CA PRO A 311 20.29 12.61 7.35
C PRO A 311 20.24 12.51 8.88
N ARG A 312 21.25 11.85 9.46
CA ARG A 312 21.31 11.58 10.90
C ARG A 312 21.10 12.79 11.80
N ALA A 313 21.65 13.94 11.43
CA ALA A 313 21.49 15.18 12.20
C ALA A 313 20.03 15.66 12.27
N PHE A 314 19.31 15.59 11.15
CA PHE A 314 17.89 15.98 11.11
C PHE A 314 17.01 14.97 11.85
N ALA A 315 17.30 13.68 11.70
CA ALA A 315 16.62 12.63 12.46
C ALA A 315 16.84 12.74 13.99
N TYR A 316 18.03 13.19 14.42
CA TYR A 316 18.29 13.49 15.83
C TYR A 316 17.48 14.70 16.28
N TYR A 317 17.49 15.78 15.49
CA TYR A 317 16.73 17.00 15.75
C TYR A 317 15.23 16.74 15.91
N SER A 318 14.62 15.92 15.04
CA SER A 318 13.19 15.60 15.11
C SER A 318 12.77 14.86 16.39
N VAL A 319 13.71 14.18 17.06
CA VAL A 319 13.45 13.39 18.26
C VAL A 319 13.82 14.13 19.55
N TYR A 320 15.02 14.70 19.61
CA TYR A 320 15.61 15.17 20.87
C TYR A 320 15.59 16.69 21.06
N SER A 321 15.28 17.46 20.02
CA SER A 321 15.25 18.91 20.17
C SER A 321 14.12 19.34 21.11
N ASN A 322 14.46 20.25 22.02
CA ASN A 322 13.52 20.92 22.92
C ASN A 322 12.97 22.23 22.35
N ASP A 323 13.33 22.57 21.11
CA ASP A 323 12.75 23.68 20.35
C ASP A 323 11.21 23.63 20.43
N SER A 324 10.58 24.80 20.63
CA SER A 324 9.12 24.92 20.65
C SER A 324 8.49 24.38 19.37
N LEU A 325 9.14 24.55 18.21
CA LEU A 325 8.73 23.98 16.93
C LEU A 325 8.62 22.45 17.02
N VAL A 326 9.71 21.78 17.41
CA VAL A 326 9.77 20.31 17.45
C VAL A 326 8.81 19.74 18.48
N ARG A 327 8.68 20.38 19.66
CA ARG A 327 7.72 19.96 20.69
C ARG A 327 6.27 20.16 20.22
N GLY A 328 5.96 21.31 19.62
CA GLY A 328 4.64 21.63 19.09
C GLY A 328 4.21 20.68 17.98
N LEU A 329 5.08 20.43 16.98
CA LEU A 329 4.79 19.50 15.91
C LEU A 329 4.61 18.06 16.42
N ARG A 330 5.47 17.59 17.33
CA ARG A 330 5.32 16.24 17.89
C ARG A 330 3.99 16.07 18.60
N ALA A 331 3.59 17.04 19.42
CA ALA A 331 2.30 17.00 20.12
C ALA A 331 1.12 17.03 19.14
N TRP A 332 1.15 17.92 18.14
CA TRP A 332 0.02 18.11 17.24
C TRP A 332 -0.18 16.94 16.26
N PHE A 333 0.91 16.35 15.75
CA PHE A 333 0.83 15.22 14.81
C PHE A 333 0.49 13.88 15.49
N GLN A 334 0.42 13.81 16.84
CA GLN A 334 -0.08 12.62 17.55
C GLN A 334 -1.54 12.27 17.21
N ASN A 335 -2.32 13.26 16.78
CA ASN A 335 -3.72 13.10 16.41
C ASN A 335 -3.99 13.52 14.96
N ALA A 336 -2.98 13.50 14.10
CA ALA A 336 -3.15 13.68 12.66
C ALA A 336 -3.26 12.31 11.97
N ILE A 337 -4.16 12.20 10.98
CA ILE A 337 -4.13 11.07 10.04
C ILE A 337 -2.94 11.23 9.09
N LEU A 338 -2.40 10.13 8.58
CA LEU A 338 -1.24 10.10 7.66
C LEU A 338 -0.07 11.00 8.14
N PRO A 339 0.30 10.98 9.44
CA PRO A 339 1.13 12.04 10.01
C PRO A 339 2.53 12.13 9.40
N VAL A 340 3.07 11.01 8.91
CA VAL A 340 4.42 10.95 8.31
C VAL A 340 4.48 11.67 6.96
N GLU A 341 3.37 11.77 6.23
CA GLU A 341 3.28 12.50 4.96
C GLU A 341 3.49 14.01 5.16
N SER A 342 3.30 14.53 6.37
CA SER A 342 3.39 15.98 6.65
C SER A 342 4.40 16.36 7.73
N PHE A 343 4.60 15.53 8.77
CA PHE A 343 5.42 15.89 9.94
C PHE A 343 6.86 16.27 9.55
N PHE A 344 7.56 15.40 8.82
CA PHE A 344 8.98 15.63 8.49
C PHE A 344 9.17 16.75 7.46
N HIS A 345 8.22 16.92 6.54
CA HIS A 345 8.17 18.04 5.60
C HIS A 345 8.00 19.36 6.34
N THR A 346 6.93 19.48 7.13
CA THR A 346 6.63 20.67 7.92
C THR A 346 7.79 21.01 8.85
N LEU A 347 8.39 20.03 9.52
CA LEU A 347 9.55 20.26 10.37
C LEU A 347 10.78 20.75 9.58
N ALA A 348 11.08 20.16 8.43
CA ALA A 348 12.24 20.55 7.64
C ALA A 348 12.11 22.00 7.13
N TYR A 349 10.96 22.34 6.54
CA TYR A 349 10.72 23.67 5.95
C TYR A 349 10.64 24.79 6.99
N ASN A 350 10.14 24.51 8.20
CA ASN A 350 9.99 25.52 9.25
C ASN A 350 11.18 25.57 10.23
N SER A 351 12.25 24.80 10.00
CA SER A 351 13.43 24.79 10.87
C SER A 351 14.66 25.38 10.18
N HIS A 352 15.77 25.48 10.94
CA HIS A 352 17.08 25.86 10.41
C HIS A 352 17.67 24.87 9.38
N PHE A 353 16.94 23.80 9.02
CA PHE A 353 17.30 22.85 7.96
C PHE A 353 16.66 23.15 6.61
N CYS A 354 15.86 24.22 6.48
CA CYS A 354 15.09 24.51 5.26
C CYS A 354 15.93 24.63 3.98
N ASP A 355 17.20 25.02 4.11
CA ASP A 355 18.18 25.13 3.02
C ASP A 355 18.81 23.78 2.62
N ARG A 356 18.56 22.71 3.38
CA ARG A 356 19.11 21.36 3.15
C ARG A 356 18.16 20.42 2.42
N ILE A 357 16.94 20.86 2.17
CA ILE A 357 15.90 20.05 1.53
C ILE A 357 16.23 19.88 0.05
N VAL A 358 15.98 18.67 -0.46
CA VAL A 358 16.01 18.31 -1.87
C VAL A 358 14.65 17.73 -2.20
N ASN A 359 13.98 18.27 -3.22
CA ASN A 359 12.66 17.83 -3.64
C ASN A 359 12.70 16.51 -4.42
N ALA A 360 13.19 15.46 -3.75
CA ALA A 360 13.28 14.11 -4.25
C ALA A 360 13.27 13.14 -3.06
N ASN A 361 12.57 12.01 -3.19
CA ASN A 361 12.61 10.90 -2.24
C ASN A 361 13.25 9.64 -2.84
N LEU A 362 13.76 9.74 -4.08
CA LEU A 362 14.32 8.64 -4.88
C LEU A 362 13.35 7.45 -5.05
N ARG A 363 12.03 7.71 -5.06
CA ARG A 363 10.98 6.69 -5.27
C ARG A 363 10.26 6.85 -6.59
N MET A 364 9.93 5.72 -7.21
CA MET A 364 8.87 5.62 -8.20
C MET A 364 7.66 4.94 -7.57
N ILE A 365 6.51 5.61 -7.64
CA ILE A 365 5.26 5.13 -7.06
C ILE A 365 4.25 4.94 -8.20
N ASN A 366 3.70 3.73 -8.35
CA ASN A 366 2.74 3.41 -9.41
C ASN A 366 1.31 3.86 -9.06
N TRP A 367 1.03 5.15 -9.15
CA TRP A 367 -0.31 5.71 -8.97
C TRP A 367 -1.15 5.55 -10.24
N GLN A 368 -2.27 4.82 -10.16
CA GLN A 368 -3.16 4.62 -11.32
C GLN A 368 -4.60 5.04 -11.02
N ARG A 369 -4.90 6.34 -11.03
CA ARG A 369 -6.26 6.82 -10.70
C ARG A 369 -7.27 6.52 -11.83
N PRO A 370 -8.54 6.14 -11.53
CA PRO A 370 -9.16 6.04 -10.19
C PRO A 370 -8.84 4.74 -9.43
N ARG A 371 -8.16 3.76 -10.05
CA ARG A 371 -7.75 2.52 -9.41
C ARG A 371 -6.86 2.80 -8.19
N GLY A 372 -7.14 2.12 -7.08
CA GLY A 372 -6.47 2.38 -5.80
C GLY A 372 -7.00 3.58 -5.01
N CYS A 373 -7.98 4.33 -5.52
CA CYS A 373 -8.68 5.43 -4.83
C CYS A 373 -10.17 5.14 -4.66
N SER A 374 -10.53 3.94 -4.20
CA SER A 374 -11.92 3.48 -4.16
C SER A 374 -12.75 4.02 -2.98
N CYS A 375 -12.26 5.03 -2.25
CA CYS A 375 -12.91 5.67 -1.09
C CYS A 375 -13.74 4.66 -0.27
N LYS A 376 -13.04 3.65 0.27
CA LYS A 376 -13.63 2.70 1.21
C LYS A 376 -13.92 3.45 2.51
N LYS A 377 -14.95 4.31 2.54
CA LYS A 377 -15.59 4.66 3.82
C LYS A 377 -15.92 3.32 4.49
N THR A 378 -15.51 3.18 5.76
CA THR A 378 -15.97 2.18 6.76
C THR A 378 -15.12 0.96 7.14
N SER A 379 -13.97 0.62 6.53
CA SER A 379 -13.20 -0.57 7.03
C SER A 379 -12.12 -0.28 8.08
N ILE A 380 -11.41 0.85 7.98
CA ILE A 380 -10.26 1.14 8.86
C ILE A 380 -10.14 2.60 9.32
N ALA A 381 -10.83 3.55 8.68
CA ALA A 381 -10.72 4.97 9.01
C ALA A 381 -11.96 5.78 8.57
N ASP A 382 -12.27 6.84 9.32
CA ASP A 382 -13.23 7.88 8.95
C ASP A 382 -12.63 8.89 7.93
N TRP A 383 -11.88 8.39 6.97
CA TRP A 383 -11.27 9.18 5.90
C TRP A 383 -11.08 8.33 4.64
N CYS A 384 -11.11 8.98 3.48
CA CYS A 384 -10.82 8.30 2.21
C CYS A 384 -9.37 8.53 1.81
N GLY A 385 -8.70 7.46 1.43
CA GLY A 385 -7.34 7.55 0.90
C GLY A 385 -7.15 6.75 -0.36
N CYS A 386 -5.92 6.85 -0.85
CA CYS A 386 -5.47 6.13 -2.01
C CYS A 386 -4.29 5.23 -1.66
N SER A 387 -4.08 4.18 -2.45
CA SER A 387 -2.88 3.35 -2.38
C SER A 387 -2.37 3.04 -3.79
N PRO A 388 -1.04 3.00 -3.99
CA PRO A 388 -0.47 2.70 -5.30
C PRO A 388 -0.69 1.25 -5.71
N SER A 389 -0.79 1.06 -7.02
CA SER A 389 -1.00 -0.24 -7.66
C SER A 389 0.30 -1.04 -7.75
N VAL A 390 0.18 -2.35 -7.93
CA VAL A 390 1.32 -3.21 -8.23
C VAL A 390 1.78 -3.00 -9.67
N PHE A 391 3.10 -2.91 -9.89
CA PHE A 391 3.68 -2.93 -11.24
C PHE A 391 3.42 -4.29 -11.89
N SER A 392 2.73 -4.29 -13.02
CA SER A 392 2.39 -5.52 -13.74
C SER A 392 1.99 -5.21 -15.18
N GLY A 393 2.39 -6.09 -16.09
CA GLY A 393 2.08 -6.00 -17.51
C GLY A 393 2.96 -5.04 -18.32
N PRO A 394 2.78 -5.02 -19.65
CA PRO A 394 3.60 -4.24 -20.58
C PRO A 394 3.62 -2.73 -20.27
N GLN A 395 2.47 -2.15 -19.93
CA GLN A 395 2.35 -0.72 -19.61
C GLN A 395 3.23 -0.31 -18.42
N ALA A 396 3.24 -1.14 -17.36
CA ALA A 396 4.07 -0.91 -16.19
C ALA A 396 5.57 -0.95 -16.53
N VAL A 397 6.00 -1.79 -17.48
CA VAL A 397 7.38 -1.83 -17.95
C VAL A 397 7.75 -0.54 -18.68
N ILE A 398 6.89 -0.02 -19.56
CA ILE A 398 7.14 1.24 -20.27
C ILE A 398 7.35 2.38 -19.26
N GLU A 399 6.42 2.54 -18.32
CA GLU A 399 6.50 3.59 -17.29
C GLU A 399 7.77 3.46 -16.45
N LEU A 400 8.16 2.24 -16.11
CA LEU A 400 9.37 1.97 -15.34
C LEU A 400 10.62 2.30 -16.13
N LEU A 401 10.70 1.93 -17.41
CA LEU A 401 11.84 2.24 -18.27
C LEU A 401 12.01 3.72 -18.53
N ASP A 402 10.91 4.44 -18.79
CA ASP A 402 10.92 5.89 -18.99
C ASP A 402 11.51 6.61 -17.76
N VAL A 403 11.10 6.21 -16.55
CA VAL A 403 11.64 6.81 -15.32
C VAL A 403 13.09 6.40 -15.07
N LEU A 404 13.46 5.13 -15.28
CA LEU A 404 14.81 4.64 -15.00
C LEU A 404 15.88 5.16 -15.95
N ASN A 405 15.49 5.59 -17.15
CA ASN A 405 16.40 6.14 -18.15
C ASN A 405 16.60 7.66 -18.03
N ARG A 406 15.90 8.34 -17.11
CA ARG A 406 16.04 9.78 -16.88
C ARG A 406 17.15 10.08 -15.86
N ASP A 407 18.31 10.52 -16.36
CA ASP A 407 19.45 10.87 -15.50
C ASP A 407 19.18 12.07 -14.56
N ALA A 408 18.30 13.01 -14.97
CA ALA A 408 17.99 14.21 -14.19
C ALA A 408 17.14 13.95 -12.93
N SER A 409 16.44 12.80 -12.85
CA SER A 409 15.59 12.45 -11.70
C SER A 409 15.79 10.98 -11.32
N PRO A 410 16.98 10.61 -10.79
CA PRO A 410 17.30 9.24 -10.49
C PRO A 410 16.36 8.65 -9.43
N VAL A 411 15.99 7.39 -9.63
CA VAL A 411 15.16 6.61 -8.72
C VAL A 411 15.96 5.46 -8.15
N ALA A 412 15.91 5.30 -6.82
CA ALA A 412 16.62 4.23 -6.12
C ALA A 412 15.73 3.03 -5.80
N PHE A 413 14.44 3.28 -5.52
CA PHE A 413 13.45 2.26 -5.18
C PHE A 413 12.14 2.49 -5.94
N ALA A 414 11.38 1.44 -6.18
CA ALA A 414 10.03 1.54 -6.74
C ALA A 414 9.03 0.70 -5.93
N ARG A 415 7.76 1.11 -5.95
CA ARG A 415 6.65 0.39 -5.31
C ARG A 415 5.30 0.59 -6.03
N LYS A 416 4.39 -0.39 -6.01
CA LYS A 416 4.49 -1.66 -5.26
C LYS A 416 4.90 -2.83 -6.15
N PHE A 417 5.64 -3.77 -5.56
CA PHE A 417 5.88 -5.10 -6.11
C PHE A 417 5.22 -6.13 -5.19
N ASP A 418 4.48 -7.07 -5.77
CA ASP A 418 3.76 -8.12 -5.05
C ASP A 418 3.81 -9.41 -5.88
N SER A 419 4.57 -10.40 -5.40
CA SER A 419 4.75 -11.68 -6.10
C SER A 419 3.46 -12.51 -6.14
N THR A 420 2.46 -12.22 -5.31
CA THR A 420 1.14 -12.87 -5.43
C THR A 420 0.29 -12.31 -6.58
N ILE A 421 0.76 -11.21 -7.20
CA ILE A 421 0.10 -10.52 -8.31
C ILE A 421 0.88 -10.69 -9.60
N ASP A 422 2.21 -10.49 -9.56
CA ASP A 422 3.07 -10.59 -10.73
C ASP A 422 4.50 -11.01 -10.36
N VAL A 423 4.72 -12.33 -10.29
CA VAL A 423 6.03 -12.91 -10.00
C VAL A 423 7.08 -12.51 -11.05
N ALA A 424 6.71 -12.45 -12.34
CA ALA A 424 7.70 -12.19 -13.38
C ALA A 424 8.17 -10.73 -13.38
N MET A 425 7.34 -9.78 -12.97
CA MET A 425 7.78 -8.39 -12.82
C MET A 425 8.86 -8.28 -11.74
N VAL A 426 8.71 -8.99 -10.62
CA VAL A 426 9.75 -9.04 -9.57
C VAL A 426 11.02 -9.73 -10.11
N ASN A 427 10.87 -10.85 -10.83
CA ASN A 427 11.99 -11.55 -11.47
C ASN A 427 12.74 -10.67 -12.48
N TYR A 428 12.01 -9.92 -13.29
CA TYR A 428 12.54 -9.00 -14.27
C TYR A 428 13.39 -7.92 -13.59
N MET A 429 12.86 -7.28 -12.55
CA MET A 429 13.57 -6.21 -11.84
C MET A 429 14.80 -6.70 -11.11
N GLU A 430 14.72 -7.90 -10.52
CA GLU A 430 15.89 -8.54 -9.94
C GLU A 430 16.99 -8.81 -10.99
N ARG A 431 16.66 -9.40 -12.14
CA ARG A 431 17.63 -9.67 -13.21
C ARG A 431 18.28 -8.38 -13.71
N LYS A 432 17.47 -7.33 -13.90
CA LYS A 432 17.94 -6.00 -14.32
C LYS A 432 18.95 -5.40 -13.33
N LEU A 433 18.66 -5.48 -12.04
CA LEU A 433 19.56 -5.00 -10.99
C LEU A 433 20.87 -5.77 -10.89
N LEU A 434 20.79 -7.09 -10.94
CA LEU A 434 21.96 -7.96 -10.81
C LEU A 434 22.89 -7.88 -12.03
N LYS A 435 22.43 -7.29 -13.16
CA LYS A 435 23.11 -7.30 -14.47
C LYS A 435 23.60 -8.71 -14.86
N ARG A 436 22.92 -9.74 -14.34
CA ARG A 436 23.27 -11.16 -14.47
C ARG A 436 21.98 -11.92 -14.67
N GLN A 437 22.05 -12.99 -15.47
CA GLN A 437 20.96 -13.95 -15.50
C GLN A 437 20.91 -14.65 -14.14
N LEU A 438 19.73 -14.68 -13.54
CA LEU A 438 19.46 -15.63 -12.45
C LEU A 438 19.80 -17.02 -13.00
N PRO A 439 20.56 -17.87 -12.27
CA PRO A 439 20.87 -19.20 -12.76
C PRO A 439 19.59 -19.93 -13.20
N PHE A 440 19.65 -20.70 -14.28
CA PHE A 440 18.50 -21.47 -14.69
C PHE A 440 18.22 -22.53 -13.63
N TYR A 441 17.06 -22.44 -12.99
CA TYR A 441 16.53 -23.43 -12.07
C TYR A 441 15.03 -23.56 -12.28
N GLU A 442 14.52 -24.78 -12.12
CA GLU A 442 13.15 -25.18 -12.48
C GLU A 442 12.05 -24.36 -11.77
N ASP A 443 12.36 -23.73 -10.64
CA ASP A 443 11.44 -22.96 -9.79
C ASP A 443 11.57 -21.43 -9.97
N ALA A 444 12.28 -20.96 -10.99
CA ALA A 444 12.52 -19.52 -11.23
C ALA A 444 11.20 -18.72 -11.34
N ASP A 445 10.16 -19.32 -11.91
CA ASP A 445 8.86 -18.67 -12.14
C ASP A 445 7.82 -18.99 -11.05
N LEU A 446 8.20 -19.71 -9.98
CA LEU A 446 7.28 -20.06 -8.90
C LEU A 446 7.40 -19.08 -7.72
N TYR A 447 6.33 -18.81 -6.99
CA TYR A 447 6.39 -18.09 -5.70
C TYR A 447 5.49 -18.80 -4.68
N LEU A 448 6.03 -19.06 -3.49
CA LEU A 448 5.29 -19.67 -2.39
C LEU A 448 5.07 -18.66 -1.28
N GLU A 449 3.83 -18.54 -0.82
CA GLU A 449 3.46 -17.73 0.33
C GLU A 449 2.69 -18.55 1.35
N SER A 450 3.08 -18.50 2.63
CA SER A 450 2.30 -19.11 3.71
C SER A 450 0.98 -18.35 3.84
N VAL A 451 -0.13 -19.06 3.71
CA VAL A 451 -1.49 -18.52 3.87
C VAL A 451 -2.17 -18.99 5.16
N TYR A 452 -1.64 -20.04 5.79
CA TYR A 452 -2.04 -20.53 7.10
C TYR A 452 -0.88 -21.25 7.80
N SER A 453 -0.80 -21.07 9.10
CA SER A 453 0.10 -21.77 10.03
C SER A 453 -0.69 -22.11 11.29
N ALA A 454 -0.74 -23.38 11.68
CA ALA A 454 -1.42 -23.81 12.91
C ALA A 454 -0.84 -23.10 14.15
N GLN A 455 0.47 -22.88 14.16
CA GLN A 455 1.17 -22.20 15.25
C GLN A 455 0.70 -20.76 15.43
N PHE A 456 0.54 -19.99 14.35
CA PHE A 456 0.25 -18.56 14.42
C PHE A 456 -1.22 -18.22 14.24
N ASP A 457 -1.95 -19.03 13.48
CA ASP A 457 -3.32 -18.76 13.05
C ASP A 457 -4.34 -19.71 13.68
N GLY A 458 -3.93 -20.86 14.22
CA GLY A 458 -4.86 -21.92 14.64
C GLY A 458 -6.00 -21.45 15.55
N HIS A 459 -5.72 -20.53 16.48
CA HIS A 459 -6.72 -19.97 17.41
C HIS A 459 -7.43 -18.71 16.87
N ARG A 460 -6.91 -18.08 15.82
CA ARG A 460 -7.41 -16.82 15.23
C ARG A 460 -8.17 -17.03 13.93
N ALA A 461 -7.92 -18.15 13.24
CA ALA A 461 -8.52 -18.46 11.96
C ALA A 461 -10.03 -18.66 12.11
N PRO A 462 -10.85 -18.10 11.20
CA PRO A 462 -12.29 -18.35 11.19
C PRO A 462 -12.61 -19.85 11.11
N PHE A 463 -13.71 -20.27 11.71
CA PHE A 463 -14.11 -21.68 11.75
C PHE A 463 -14.19 -22.32 10.35
N HIS A 464 -14.72 -21.60 9.35
CA HIS A 464 -14.83 -22.10 7.98
C HIS A 464 -13.45 -22.36 7.32
N VAL A 465 -12.41 -21.62 7.73
CA VAL A 465 -11.04 -21.86 7.28
C VAL A 465 -10.50 -23.14 7.89
N LEU A 466 -10.65 -23.32 9.21
CA LEU A 466 -10.23 -24.55 9.91
C LEU A 466 -10.95 -25.79 9.37
N GLU A 467 -12.26 -25.70 9.17
CA GLU A 467 -13.05 -26.77 8.56
C GLU A 467 -12.57 -27.10 7.14
N GLY A 468 -12.30 -26.09 6.32
CA GLY A 468 -11.76 -26.27 4.97
C GLY A 468 -10.41 -26.97 4.97
N ILE A 469 -9.49 -26.59 5.86
CA ILE A 469 -8.18 -27.25 5.99
C ILE A 469 -8.35 -28.71 6.47
N GLY A 470 -9.24 -28.96 7.44
CA GLY A 470 -9.56 -30.33 7.86
C GLY A 470 -10.08 -31.19 6.69
N LYS A 471 -10.91 -30.61 5.82
CA LYS A 471 -11.38 -31.27 4.60
C LYS A 471 -10.25 -31.52 3.59
N LEU A 472 -9.26 -30.62 3.45
CA LEU A 472 -8.07 -30.87 2.61
C LEU A 472 -7.28 -32.09 3.12
N ILE A 473 -7.07 -32.19 4.44
CA ILE A 473 -6.37 -33.32 5.04
C ILE A 473 -7.13 -34.63 4.77
N ARG A 474 -8.46 -34.65 4.99
CA ARG A 474 -9.31 -35.82 4.67
C ARG A 474 -9.23 -36.21 3.20
N MET A 475 -9.20 -35.22 2.31
CA MET A 475 -9.07 -35.45 0.88
C MET A 475 -7.72 -36.09 0.51
N ALA A 476 -6.63 -35.69 1.19
CA ALA A 476 -5.34 -36.37 1.04
C ALA A 476 -5.40 -37.81 1.57
N CYS A 477 -6.02 -38.03 2.73
CA CYS A 477 -6.21 -39.37 3.32
C CYS A 477 -6.96 -40.34 2.39
N ASN A 478 -7.97 -39.84 1.67
CA ASN A 478 -8.82 -40.65 0.80
C ASN A 478 -8.30 -40.77 -0.65
N CYS A 479 -7.10 -40.24 -0.93
CA CYS A 479 -6.52 -40.28 -2.27
C CYS A 479 -6.08 -41.72 -2.62
N SER A 480 -6.75 -42.33 -3.61
CA SER A 480 -6.47 -43.70 -4.07
C SER A 480 -5.06 -43.88 -4.64
N VAL A 481 -4.54 -42.86 -5.34
CA VAL A 481 -3.16 -42.80 -5.88
C VAL A 481 -2.11 -42.65 -4.76
N CYS A 482 -2.54 -42.23 -3.58
CA CYS A 482 -1.70 -41.92 -2.43
C CYS A 482 -1.71 -43.04 -1.36
N SER A 483 -2.41 -44.14 -1.63
CA SER A 483 -2.66 -45.22 -0.65
C SER A 483 -1.35 -45.87 -0.20
N GLY A 484 -1.11 -45.86 1.12
CA GLY A 484 0.08 -46.42 1.78
C GLY A 484 0.96 -45.42 2.52
N ILE A 485 1.04 -44.15 2.07
CA ILE A 485 1.92 -43.12 2.69
C ILE A 485 1.28 -42.49 3.95
N LEU A 486 -0.05 -42.49 4.02
CA LEU A 486 -0.84 -41.75 5.02
C LEU A 486 -1.55 -42.62 6.07
N SER A 487 -1.37 -43.95 6.03
CA SER A 487 -2.08 -44.90 6.89
C SER A 487 -1.82 -44.68 8.39
N SER A 488 -0.67 -44.13 8.79
CA SER A 488 -0.35 -43.86 10.20
C SER A 488 -1.04 -42.61 10.77
N VAL A 489 -1.48 -41.68 9.93
CA VAL A 489 -2.04 -40.37 10.34
C VAL A 489 -3.55 -40.32 10.15
N CYS A 490 -4.10 -41.08 9.20
CA CYS A 490 -5.50 -41.02 8.80
C CYS A 490 -6.44 -42.02 9.51
N ASN A 491 -6.07 -42.49 10.71
CA ASN A 491 -6.79 -43.55 11.42
C ASN A 491 -8.18 -43.14 11.96
N ASP A 492 -8.44 -41.84 12.16
CA ASP A 492 -9.80 -41.32 12.35
C ASP A 492 -10.03 -40.05 11.50
N PRO A 493 -10.65 -40.19 10.32
CA PRO A 493 -10.95 -39.06 9.44
C PRO A 493 -11.93 -38.04 10.06
N ASN A 494 -12.75 -38.42 11.04
CA ASN A 494 -13.85 -37.59 11.53
C ASN A 494 -13.41 -36.55 12.58
N GLU A 495 -12.23 -36.68 13.18
CA GLU A 495 -11.72 -35.79 14.25
C GLU A 495 -10.45 -34.99 13.87
N ILE A 496 -10.15 -34.82 12.58
CA ILE A 496 -8.95 -34.05 12.16
C ILE A 496 -9.12 -32.55 12.44
N ASP A 497 -8.56 -32.10 13.56
CA ASP A 497 -8.38 -30.69 13.90
C ASP A 497 -7.04 -30.17 13.37
N PRO A 498 -7.01 -29.20 12.43
CA PRO A 498 -5.74 -28.62 11.94
C PRO A 498 -4.87 -27.99 13.04
N ARG A 499 -5.45 -27.67 14.20
CA ARG A 499 -4.77 -27.05 15.34
C ARG A 499 -3.97 -28.04 16.18
N SER A 500 -4.32 -29.34 16.14
CA SER A 500 -3.72 -30.34 17.03
C SER A 500 -2.33 -30.82 16.59
N GLN A 501 -1.92 -30.47 15.36
CA GLN A 501 -0.64 -30.85 14.76
C GLN A 501 -0.04 -29.67 13.98
N PRO A 502 1.29 -29.65 13.71
CA PRO A 502 1.93 -28.60 12.91
C PRO A 502 1.43 -28.64 11.46
N THR A 503 0.35 -27.91 11.19
CA THR A 503 -0.26 -27.79 9.87
C THR A 503 0.08 -26.44 9.25
N GLU A 504 0.59 -26.44 8.01
CA GLU A 504 0.87 -25.23 7.23
C GLU A 504 0.19 -25.33 5.87
N VAL A 505 -0.30 -24.21 5.36
CA VAL A 505 -0.80 -24.12 3.98
C VAL A 505 -0.07 -23.01 3.26
N TYR A 506 0.42 -23.31 2.05
CA TYR A 506 1.07 -22.36 1.16
C TYR A 506 0.26 -22.19 -0.12
N ALA A 507 0.19 -20.96 -0.61
CA ALA A 507 -0.25 -20.67 -1.97
C ALA A 507 0.96 -20.63 -2.91
N LEU A 508 0.93 -21.45 -3.96
CA LEU A 508 1.95 -21.58 -5.00
C LEU A 508 1.48 -20.86 -6.27
N PHE A 509 2.11 -19.72 -6.53
CA PHE A 509 1.93 -18.90 -7.73
C PHE A 509 2.93 -19.31 -8.81
N ASN A 510 2.52 -19.22 -10.07
CA ASN A 510 3.35 -19.59 -11.22
C ASN A 510 3.29 -18.49 -12.27
N ALA A 511 4.40 -17.79 -12.48
CA ALA A 511 4.52 -16.67 -13.40
C ALA A 511 4.21 -17.08 -14.84
N THR A 512 4.73 -18.22 -15.30
CA THR A 512 4.50 -18.72 -16.67
C THR A 512 3.01 -18.97 -16.90
N LYS A 513 2.32 -19.58 -15.93
CA LYS A 513 0.87 -19.81 -16.02
C LYS A 513 0.08 -18.50 -15.97
N SER A 514 0.48 -17.58 -15.09
CA SER A 514 -0.20 -16.30 -14.88
C SER A 514 0.02 -15.28 -15.99
N LEU A 515 1.12 -15.36 -16.74
CA LEU A 515 1.49 -14.38 -17.78
C LEU A 515 1.49 -14.96 -19.20
N GLY A 516 1.34 -16.28 -19.35
CA GLY A 516 1.37 -16.94 -20.64
C GLY A 516 2.73 -16.77 -21.33
N GLU A 517 2.71 -16.22 -22.56
CA GLU A 517 3.90 -16.01 -23.39
C GLU A 517 4.63 -14.68 -23.10
N LEU A 518 4.10 -13.84 -22.19
CA LEU A 518 4.68 -12.53 -21.89
C LEU A 518 6.03 -12.66 -21.17
N ASN A 519 7.03 -11.95 -21.70
CA ASN A 519 8.36 -11.86 -21.11
C ASN A 519 8.86 -10.42 -21.10
N TYR A 520 8.95 -9.83 -19.91
CA TYR A 520 9.36 -8.43 -19.74
C TYR A 520 10.77 -8.13 -20.26
N THR A 521 11.67 -9.12 -20.28
CA THR A 521 13.02 -8.95 -20.84
C THR A 521 13.01 -8.87 -22.37
N ILE A 522 12.06 -9.56 -23.02
CA ILE A 522 11.86 -9.42 -24.48
C ILE A 522 11.21 -8.06 -24.78
N LEU A 523 10.21 -7.66 -24.01
CA LEU A 523 9.53 -6.37 -24.18
C LEU A 523 10.49 -5.17 -24.02
N GLU A 524 11.36 -5.18 -23.01
CA GLU A 524 12.39 -4.14 -22.87
C GLU A 524 13.33 -4.08 -24.08
N ARG A 525 13.80 -5.23 -24.57
CA ARG A 525 14.66 -5.26 -25.77
C ARG A 525 13.95 -4.70 -26.99
N GLN A 526 12.67 -5.00 -27.14
CA GLN A 526 11.87 -4.43 -28.21
C GLN A 526 11.74 -2.92 -28.09
N ILE A 527 11.42 -2.39 -26.90
CA ILE A 527 11.38 -0.93 -26.66
C ILE A 527 12.74 -0.29 -26.96
N ALA A 528 13.84 -0.93 -26.60
CA ALA A 528 15.18 -0.40 -26.86
C ALA A 528 15.54 -0.36 -28.36
N VAL A 529 14.98 -1.24 -29.18
CA VAL A 529 15.21 -1.30 -30.63
C VAL A 529 14.22 -0.42 -31.39
N ASP A 530 12.92 -0.55 -31.10
CA ASP A 530 11.83 0.05 -31.86
C ASP A 530 11.42 1.42 -31.31
N GLY A 531 11.72 1.72 -30.04
CA GLY A 531 11.27 2.92 -29.33
C GLY A 531 9.84 2.85 -28.80
N PHE A 532 9.07 1.82 -29.15
CA PHE A 532 7.69 1.60 -28.71
C PHE A 532 7.35 0.10 -28.62
N LEU A 533 6.19 -0.23 -28.03
CA LEU A 533 5.61 -1.57 -28.11
C LEU A 533 4.46 -1.58 -29.11
N PRO A 534 4.33 -2.63 -29.96
CA PRO A 534 3.22 -2.73 -30.89
C PRO A 534 1.90 -2.89 -30.13
N THR A 535 0.80 -2.45 -30.77
CA THR A 535 -0.54 -2.52 -30.18
C THR A 535 -0.91 -3.94 -29.78
N SER A 536 -0.43 -4.97 -30.48
CA SER A 536 -0.63 -6.38 -30.11
C SER A 536 0.01 -6.75 -28.77
N SER A 537 1.21 -6.25 -28.47
CA SER A 537 1.87 -6.45 -27.17
C SER A 537 1.17 -5.69 -26.05
N LEU A 538 0.71 -4.47 -26.32
CA LEU A 538 -0.08 -3.69 -25.36
C LEU A 538 -1.47 -4.28 -25.12
N ALA A 539 -2.07 -4.85 -26.17
CA ALA A 539 -3.36 -5.53 -26.15
C ALA A 539 -3.27 -6.98 -25.68
N THR A 540 -2.07 -7.51 -25.44
CA THR A 540 -1.90 -8.89 -24.97
C THR A 540 -2.60 -9.00 -23.62
N PRO A 541 -3.66 -9.82 -23.53
CA PRO A 541 -4.34 -9.99 -22.28
C PRO A 541 -3.33 -10.60 -21.31
N LEU A 542 -3.03 -9.93 -20.20
CA LEU A 542 -2.55 -10.66 -19.03
C LEU A 542 -3.66 -11.67 -18.76
N PRO A 543 -3.35 -12.98 -18.73
CA PRO A 543 -4.32 -13.98 -18.34
C PRO A 543 -5.08 -13.45 -17.13
N LEU A 544 -6.42 -13.44 -17.20
CA LEU A 544 -7.24 -12.91 -16.12
C LEU A 544 -6.68 -13.47 -14.82
N ARG A 545 -6.16 -12.60 -13.95
CA ARG A 545 -5.46 -13.04 -12.73
C ARG A 545 -6.35 -13.97 -11.90
N LEU A 546 -7.65 -13.73 -12.03
CA LEU A 546 -8.77 -14.45 -11.47
C LEU A 546 -8.96 -15.87 -12.03
N LEU A 547 -8.55 -16.14 -13.28
CA LEU A 547 -8.56 -17.50 -13.84
C LEU A 547 -7.33 -18.33 -13.43
N ASN A 548 -6.27 -17.67 -12.98
CA ASN A 548 -5.00 -18.31 -12.62
C ASN A 548 -4.80 -18.35 -11.11
N HIS A 549 -5.76 -18.94 -10.40
CA HIS A 549 -5.65 -19.19 -8.96
C HIS A 549 -4.38 -19.99 -8.62
N PRO A 550 -3.72 -19.67 -7.49
CA PRO A 550 -2.56 -20.41 -7.06
C PRO A 550 -2.93 -21.86 -6.72
N SER A 551 -1.95 -22.76 -6.88
CA SER A 551 -2.06 -24.11 -6.32
C SER A 551 -1.88 -24.05 -4.80
N LEU A 552 -2.35 -25.04 -4.05
CA LEU A 552 -2.08 -25.12 -2.62
C LEU A 552 -1.07 -26.22 -2.33
N VAL A 553 -0.19 -25.95 -1.37
CA VAL A 553 0.68 -26.96 -0.79
C VAL A 553 0.37 -27.04 0.69
N LEU A 554 -0.13 -28.19 1.12
CA LEU A 554 -0.41 -28.47 2.52
C LEU A 554 0.75 -29.26 3.10
N ARG A 555 1.29 -28.80 4.23
CA ARG A 555 2.18 -29.60 5.06
C ARG A 555 1.42 -29.98 6.34
N PHE A 556 1.43 -31.26 6.66
CA PHE A 556 0.87 -31.78 7.91
C PHE A 556 1.65 -33.02 8.34
N ALA A 557 1.91 -33.14 9.63
CA ALA A 557 2.84 -34.12 10.17
C ALA A 557 4.20 -34.06 9.43
N ASP A 558 4.68 -35.17 8.88
CA ASP A 558 5.93 -35.29 8.10
C ASP A 558 5.67 -35.38 6.58
N LYS A 559 4.49 -34.95 6.11
CA LYS A 559 4.04 -35.06 4.72
C LYS A 559 3.76 -33.71 4.09
N GLU A 560 3.94 -33.63 2.78
CA GLU A 560 3.47 -32.50 1.97
C GLU A 560 2.61 -32.99 0.80
N VAL A 561 1.56 -32.22 0.51
CA VAL A 561 0.55 -32.56 -0.50
C VAL A 561 0.32 -31.36 -1.41
N LEU A 562 0.43 -31.59 -2.72
CA LEU A 562 0.11 -30.62 -3.76
C LEU A 562 -1.35 -30.75 -4.19
N TYR A 563 -2.06 -29.63 -4.14
CA TYR A 563 -3.42 -29.47 -4.65
C TYR A 563 -3.43 -28.51 -5.83
N LEU A 564 -4.00 -28.96 -6.95
CA LEU A 564 -4.29 -28.08 -8.08
C LEU A 564 -5.75 -27.62 -8.03
N PRO A 565 -6.06 -26.40 -8.49
CA PRO A 565 -7.44 -25.99 -8.74
C PRO A 565 -8.11 -26.97 -9.72
N SER A 566 -9.36 -27.34 -9.43
CA SER A 566 -10.19 -28.14 -10.34
C SER A 566 -10.47 -27.38 -11.64
N SER A 567 -10.70 -28.12 -12.73
CA SER A 567 -11.01 -27.55 -14.05
C SER A 567 -12.41 -26.95 -14.15
N THR A 568 -13.32 -27.30 -13.25
CA THR A 568 -14.70 -26.76 -13.21
C THR A 568 -14.77 -25.54 -12.30
N PRO A 569 -14.98 -24.32 -12.84
CA PRO A 569 -15.08 -23.12 -12.03
C PRO A 569 -16.45 -23.09 -11.33
N LEU A 570 -16.45 -23.25 -10.00
CA LEU A 570 -17.69 -23.21 -9.20
C LEU A 570 -18.07 -21.79 -8.79
N GLN A 571 -17.05 -20.99 -8.47
CA GLN A 571 -17.19 -19.63 -7.92
C GLN A 571 -16.96 -18.55 -8.97
N SER A 572 -16.71 -18.94 -10.22
CA SER A 572 -16.51 -18.02 -11.34
C SER A 572 -17.18 -18.54 -12.60
N TRP A 573 -17.39 -17.63 -13.54
CA TRP A 573 -17.92 -17.91 -14.86
C TRP A 573 -17.14 -17.09 -15.89
N VAL A 574 -16.86 -17.69 -17.03
CA VAL A 574 -16.21 -17.05 -18.18
C VAL A 574 -17.05 -17.28 -19.42
N SER A 575 -17.15 -16.26 -20.27
CA SER A 575 -17.84 -16.36 -21.55
C SER A 575 -17.17 -17.40 -22.45
N LEU A 576 -17.98 -18.15 -23.19
CA LEU A 576 -17.50 -19.09 -24.21
C LEU A 576 -17.06 -18.37 -25.50
N ARG A 577 -17.42 -17.09 -25.67
CA ARG A 577 -16.99 -16.28 -26.82
C ARG A 577 -15.54 -15.83 -26.60
N SER A 578 -14.77 -15.74 -27.69
CA SER A 578 -13.41 -15.18 -27.60
C SER A 578 -13.46 -13.68 -27.30
N LEU A 579 -12.36 -13.15 -26.78
CA LEU A 579 -12.26 -11.74 -26.36
C LEU A 579 -12.61 -10.75 -27.48
N GLU A 580 -12.28 -11.05 -28.73
CA GLU A 580 -12.60 -10.18 -29.87
C GLU A 580 -14.10 -10.14 -30.20
N HIS A 581 -14.84 -11.17 -29.80
CA HIS A 581 -16.26 -11.32 -30.09
C HIS A 581 -17.17 -10.93 -28.93
N ILE A 582 -16.64 -10.35 -27.84
CA ILE A 582 -17.48 -9.80 -26.77
C ILE A 582 -17.99 -8.43 -27.20
N GLU A 583 -19.31 -8.25 -27.25
CA GLU A 583 -19.96 -7.01 -27.67
C GLU A 583 -19.81 -5.90 -26.61
N PRO A 584 -19.85 -4.61 -26.99
CA PRO A 584 -19.81 -3.51 -26.03
C PRO A 584 -20.90 -3.63 -24.96
N GLY A 585 -20.51 -3.62 -23.69
CA GLY A 585 -21.40 -3.80 -22.54
C GLY A 585 -21.60 -5.24 -22.09
N GLU A 586 -21.27 -6.24 -22.93
CA GLU A 586 -21.43 -7.67 -22.62
C GLU A 586 -20.42 -8.12 -21.56
N ILE A 587 -20.86 -9.06 -20.72
CA ILE A 587 -20.05 -9.65 -19.64
C ILE A 587 -19.09 -10.68 -20.23
N TYR A 588 -17.82 -10.58 -19.87
CA TYR A 588 -16.81 -11.58 -20.22
C TYR A 588 -16.52 -12.54 -19.07
N TYR A 589 -16.47 -12.04 -17.84
CA TYR A 589 -16.11 -12.82 -16.67
C TYR A 589 -16.82 -12.31 -15.43
N PHE A 590 -17.15 -13.22 -14.51
CA PHE A 590 -17.42 -12.82 -13.14
C PHE A 590 -16.96 -13.86 -12.13
N GLU A 591 -16.71 -13.40 -10.92
CA GLU A 591 -16.33 -14.25 -9.79
C GLU A 591 -16.89 -13.70 -8.50
N VAL A 592 -17.24 -14.59 -7.59
CA VAL A 592 -17.60 -14.22 -6.23
C VAL A 592 -16.63 -14.87 -5.25
N GLY A 593 -16.26 -14.12 -4.22
CA GLY A 593 -15.37 -14.60 -3.19
C GLY A 593 -15.34 -13.66 -2.00
N SER A 594 -14.51 -13.98 -1.02
CA SER A 594 -14.24 -13.11 0.14
C SER A 594 -12.83 -12.52 0.06
N ASN A 595 -12.58 -11.50 0.88
CA ASN A 595 -11.31 -10.75 0.92
C ASN A 595 -10.95 -10.14 -0.44
N PHE A 596 -11.90 -9.43 -1.04
CA PHE A 596 -11.71 -8.75 -2.31
C PHE A 596 -10.81 -7.52 -2.19
N ASP A 597 -9.71 -7.54 -2.94
CA ASP A 597 -8.80 -6.41 -3.12
C ASP A 597 -9.29 -5.56 -4.30
N ALA A 598 -10.10 -4.53 -4.01
CA ALA A 598 -10.63 -3.62 -5.02
C ALA A 598 -9.56 -2.81 -5.78
N LYS A 599 -8.32 -2.72 -5.26
CA LYS A 599 -7.23 -2.01 -5.92
C LYS A 599 -6.60 -2.88 -7.01
N GLU A 600 -6.35 -4.14 -6.70
CA GLU A 600 -5.77 -5.09 -7.66
C GLU A 600 -6.83 -5.90 -8.42
N LEU A 601 -8.10 -5.78 -8.04
CA LEU A 601 -9.27 -6.45 -8.61
C LEU A 601 -9.12 -7.98 -8.57
N VAL A 602 -8.71 -8.48 -7.40
CA VAL A 602 -8.46 -9.92 -7.13
C VAL A 602 -8.96 -10.32 -5.75
N PHE A 603 -9.32 -11.59 -5.58
CA PHE A 603 -9.61 -12.17 -4.28
C PHE A 603 -8.33 -12.63 -3.60
N ARG A 604 -8.11 -12.19 -2.35
CA ARG A 604 -6.95 -12.59 -1.52
C ARG A 604 -7.23 -13.84 -0.68
N ASN A 605 -8.46 -14.35 -0.68
CA ASN A 605 -8.78 -15.67 -0.11
C ASN A 605 -8.34 -16.78 -1.07
N TYR A 606 -7.03 -17.08 -1.08
CA TYR A 606 -6.45 -18.11 -1.95
C TYR A 606 -6.95 -19.53 -1.64
N LEU A 607 -7.48 -19.77 -0.44
CA LEU A 607 -8.06 -21.06 -0.04
C LEU A 607 -9.43 -21.31 -0.68
N ARG A 608 -10.14 -20.24 -1.05
CA ARG A 608 -11.49 -20.25 -1.64
C ARG A 608 -12.57 -20.90 -0.77
N PHE A 609 -12.32 -21.04 0.52
CA PHE A 609 -13.32 -21.53 1.46
C PHE A 609 -14.37 -20.43 1.68
N PRO A 610 -15.65 -20.68 1.35
CA PRO A 610 -16.69 -19.68 1.55
C PRO A 610 -16.95 -19.48 3.05
N PRO A 611 -17.31 -18.25 3.48
CA PRO A 611 -17.80 -18.02 4.83
C PRO A 611 -19.13 -18.76 5.05
N ARG A 612 -19.40 -19.20 6.29
CA ARG A 612 -20.69 -19.78 6.67
C ARG A 612 -21.74 -18.68 6.79
N LEU A 613 -22.94 -18.93 6.25
CA LEU A 613 -24.11 -18.08 6.49
C LEU A 613 -24.94 -18.71 7.62
N HIS A 614 -25.16 -17.94 8.69
CA HIS A 614 -26.01 -18.35 9.79
C HIS A 614 -27.17 -17.36 9.95
N SER A 615 -28.39 -17.88 10.03
CA SER A 615 -29.54 -17.12 10.53
C SER A 615 -29.43 -17.07 12.06
N THR A 616 -28.88 -15.99 12.61
CA THR A 616 -28.96 -15.72 14.05
C THR A 616 -29.72 -14.42 14.28
N THR A 617 -30.62 -14.43 15.26
CA THR A 617 -31.36 -13.25 15.76
C THR A 617 -30.47 -12.23 16.47
N THR A 618 -29.19 -12.54 16.67
CA THR A 618 -28.14 -11.62 17.10
C THR A 618 -27.32 -11.20 15.89
N PRO A 619 -26.93 -9.91 15.76
CA PRO A 619 -26.09 -9.45 14.67
C PRO A 619 -24.72 -10.11 14.80
N THR A 620 -24.55 -11.25 14.15
CA THR A 620 -23.26 -11.89 13.98
C THR A 620 -22.51 -11.07 12.93
N VAL A 621 -21.40 -10.48 13.34
CA VAL A 621 -20.49 -9.78 12.44
C VAL A 621 -20.02 -10.81 11.41
N VAL A 622 -20.49 -10.71 10.17
CA VAL A 622 -19.94 -11.47 9.05
C VAL A 622 -18.47 -11.09 8.94
N THR A 623 -17.57 -11.98 9.35
CA THR A 623 -16.13 -11.66 9.49
C THR A 623 -15.46 -11.37 8.15
N SER A 624 -16.09 -11.74 7.03
CA SER A 624 -15.58 -11.50 5.68
C SER A 624 -16.75 -11.41 4.68
N PRO A 625 -17.13 -10.21 4.23
CA PRO A 625 -18.23 -10.05 3.28
C PRO A 625 -17.88 -10.72 1.94
N LEU A 626 -18.91 -11.23 1.27
CA LEU A 626 -18.78 -11.73 -0.10
C LEU A 626 -18.83 -10.55 -1.08
N THR A 627 -18.01 -10.60 -2.10
CA THR A 627 -17.98 -9.60 -3.17
C THR A 627 -18.12 -10.30 -4.51
N LEU A 628 -19.02 -9.80 -5.36
CA LEU A 628 -19.09 -10.13 -6.78
C LEU A 628 -18.19 -9.17 -7.55
N LEU A 629 -17.25 -9.69 -8.33
CA LEU A 629 -16.50 -8.96 -9.34
C LEU A 629 -17.01 -9.35 -10.73
N LEU A 630 -17.24 -8.34 -11.56
CA LEU A 630 -17.70 -8.46 -12.94
C LEU A 630 -16.70 -7.79 -13.88
N ILE A 631 -16.35 -8.43 -14.99
CA ILE A 631 -15.55 -7.87 -16.07
C ILE A 631 -16.39 -7.85 -17.34
N TRP A 632 -16.47 -6.68 -17.98
CA TRP A 632 -17.32 -6.44 -19.14
C TRP A 632 -16.63 -5.55 -20.17
N ARG A 633 -17.03 -5.66 -21.44
CA ARG A 633 -16.41 -4.95 -22.56
C ARG A 633 -16.79 -3.47 -22.53
N ASP A 634 -15.80 -2.59 -22.63
CA ASP A 634 -16.05 -1.14 -22.60
C ASP A 634 -17.05 -0.72 -23.69
N SER A 635 -17.91 0.25 -23.35
CA SER A 635 -19.03 0.70 -24.17
C SER A 635 -19.05 2.23 -24.24
N LYS A 636 -19.76 2.78 -25.23
CA LYS A 636 -19.92 4.25 -25.35
C LYS A 636 -20.94 4.80 -24.35
N ALA A 637 -21.95 4.01 -24.01
CA ALA A 637 -23.00 4.36 -23.04
C ALA A 637 -23.03 3.33 -21.90
N PRO A 638 -23.38 3.73 -20.66
CA PRO A 638 -23.50 2.81 -19.54
C PRO A 638 -24.43 1.64 -19.87
N PRO A 639 -23.98 0.39 -19.69
CA PRO A 639 -24.85 -0.78 -19.90
C PRO A 639 -26.04 -0.79 -18.93
N SER A 640 -27.04 -1.62 -19.24
CA SER A 640 -28.17 -1.85 -18.33
C SER A 640 -27.70 -2.41 -16.97
N PRO A 641 -28.34 -2.01 -15.86
CA PRO A 641 -28.10 -2.61 -14.55
C PRO A 641 -28.32 -4.12 -14.57
N LEU A 642 -27.50 -4.84 -13.82
CA LEU A 642 -27.62 -6.29 -13.67
C LEU A 642 -28.37 -6.65 -12.40
N ASN A 643 -29.29 -7.61 -12.51
CA ASN A 643 -29.98 -8.18 -11.36
C ASN A 643 -29.21 -9.40 -10.86
N ILE A 644 -28.77 -9.35 -9.61
CA ILE A 644 -28.03 -10.40 -8.94
C ILE A 644 -28.97 -11.08 -7.95
N THR A 645 -29.28 -12.35 -8.14
CA THR A 645 -30.19 -13.09 -7.27
C THR A 645 -29.43 -14.11 -6.45
N LEU A 646 -29.55 -14.01 -5.13
CA LEU A 646 -29.15 -15.07 -4.20
C LEU A 646 -30.31 -16.05 -4.06
N ALA A 647 -30.12 -17.31 -4.45
CA ALA A 647 -31.19 -18.31 -4.43
C ALA A 647 -30.78 -19.58 -3.71
N SER A 648 -31.75 -20.35 -3.23
CA SER A 648 -31.52 -21.71 -2.72
C SER A 648 -31.00 -22.64 -3.82
N LEU A 649 -30.23 -23.66 -3.43
CA LEU A 649 -29.87 -24.76 -4.34
C LEU A 649 -30.97 -25.80 -4.47
N ALA A 650 -31.69 -26.05 -3.39
CA ALA A 650 -32.69 -27.11 -3.30
C ALA A 650 -34.09 -26.64 -3.74
N GLU A 651 -34.35 -25.33 -3.67
CA GLU A 651 -35.65 -24.72 -3.96
C GLU A 651 -35.55 -23.62 -5.02
N THR A 652 -36.67 -23.26 -5.63
CA THR A 652 -36.79 -22.11 -6.56
C THR A 652 -36.92 -20.77 -5.83
N SER A 653 -36.86 -20.75 -4.50
CA SER A 653 -36.98 -19.57 -3.66
C SER A 653 -35.70 -18.70 -3.70
N SER A 654 -35.87 -17.40 -3.92
CA SER A 654 -34.79 -16.41 -3.77
C SER A 654 -34.70 -15.93 -2.33
N PHE A 655 -33.49 -15.83 -1.79
CA PHE A 655 -33.23 -15.26 -0.46
C PHE A 655 -33.22 -13.74 -0.50
N CYS A 656 -32.65 -13.14 -1.55
CA CYS A 656 -32.57 -11.70 -1.76
C CYS A 656 -32.10 -11.38 -3.20
N ASN A 657 -32.33 -10.14 -3.61
CA ASN A 657 -31.88 -9.59 -4.90
C ASN A 657 -31.01 -8.35 -4.65
N PHE A 658 -30.00 -8.19 -5.48
CA PHE A 658 -29.16 -7.01 -5.53
C PHE A 658 -29.10 -6.45 -6.95
N THR A 659 -28.72 -5.19 -7.07
CA THR A 659 -28.53 -4.53 -8.37
C THR A 659 -27.10 -4.05 -8.49
N LEU A 660 -26.40 -4.48 -9.53
CA LEU A 660 -25.06 -3.99 -9.86
C LEU A 660 -25.16 -2.98 -11.02
N LEU A 661 -24.76 -1.74 -10.74
CA LEU A 661 -24.63 -0.69 -11.74
C LEU A 661 -23.24 -0.76 -12.39
N ARG A 662 -23.21 -0.68 -13.72
CA ARG A 662 -21.98 -0.55 -14.53
C ARG A 662 -21.84 0.89 -14.99
N ASN A 663 -20.73 1.54 -14.68
CA ASN A 663 -20.52 2.97 -14.92
C ASN A 663 -19.15 3.26 -15.55
N ASN A 664 -19.15 3.76 -16.77
CA ASN A 664 -17.97 3.97 -17.60
C ASN A 664 -17.00 5.04 -17.03
N HIS A 665 -17.47 5.89 -16.12
CA HIS A 665 -16.66 6.93 -15.49
C HIS A 665 -16.09 6.52 -14.13
N LYS A 666 -16.84 5.70 -13.36
CA LYS A 666 -16.43 5.25 -12.03
C LYS A 666 -15.69 3.91 -12.04
N ASP A 667 -16.06 3.03 -12.97
CA ASP A 667 -15.49 1.69 -13.06
C ASP A 667 -14.12 1.74 -13.73
N ALA A 668 -13.13 1.18 -13.04
CA ALA A 668 -11.76 1.15 -13.51
C ALA A 668 -11.61 0.19 -14.71
N PRO A 669 -10.73 0.50 -15.68
CA PRO A 669 -10.27 -0.48 -16.66
C PRO A 669 -9.68 -1.71 -15.95
N TYR A 670 -9.93 -2.90 -16.48
CA TYR A 670 -9.38 -4.12 -15.89
C TYR A 670 -7.87 -4.25 -16.23
N PRO A 671 -6.98 -4.39 -15.23
CA PRO A 671 -5.55 -4.50 -15.45
C PRO A 671 -5.21 -5.71 -16.30
N GLY A 672 -4.54 -5.46 -17.43
CA GLY A 672 -4.14 -6.52 -18.33
C GLY A 672 -5.24 -7.05 -19.23
N LEU A 673 -6.42 -6.42 -19.30
CA LEU A 673 -7.40 -6.75 -20.33
C LEU A 673 -7.89 -5.48 -21.04
N PRO A 674 -7.12 -4.95 -22.01
CA PRO A 674 -7.44 -3.68 -22.65
C PRO A 674 -8.81 -3.68 -23.35
N GLY A 675 -9.55 -2.59 -23.18
CA GLY A 675 -10.92 -2.46 -23.67
C GLY A 675 -11.97 -3.16 -22.79
N PHE A 676 -11.61 -3.60 -21.59
CA PHE A 676 -12.55 -4.13 -20.60
C PHE A 676 -12.48 -3.33 -19.29
N ARG A 677 -13.60 -3.30 -18.58
CA ARG A 677 -13.77 -2.64 -17.29
C ARG A 677 -14.21 -3.63 -16.23
N SER A 678 -14.02 -3.25 -14.97
CA SER A 678 -14.46 -4.02 -13.83
C SER A 678 -15.45 -3.25 -12.96
N SER A 679 -16.54 -3.92 -12.59
CA SER A 679 -17.50 -3.44 -11.59
C SER A 679 -17.56 -4.48 -10.47
N PHE A 680 -17.79 -4.07 -9.23
CA PHE A 680 -17.92 -5.00 -8.12
C PHE A 680 -19.01 -4.58 -7.14
N LEU A 681 -19.58 -5.56 -6.45
CA LEU A 681 -20.65 -5.38 -5.47
C LEU A 681 -20.35 -6.22 -4.23
N GLU A 682 -20.26 -5.55 -3.08
CA GLU A 682 -20.26 -6.22 -1.79
C GLU A 682 -21.70 -6.65 -1.45
N LEU A 683 -21.89 -7.94 -1.18
CA LEU A 683 -23.19 -8.53 -0.93
C LEU A 683 -23.54 -8.37 0.55
N ASP A 684 -24.48 -7.47 0.86
CA ASP A 684 -24.99 -7.32 2.22
C ASP A 684 -26.00 -8.43 2.54
N LEU A 685 -25.47 -9.52 3.08
CA LEU A 685 -26.23 -10.72 3.42
C LEU A 685 -27.12 -10.55 4.66
N SER A 686 -26.94 -9.48 5.45
CA SER A 686 -27.75 -9.23 6.65
C SER A 686 -29.22 -8.93 6.30
N SER A 687 -29.46 -8.45 5.08
CA SER A 687 -30.78 -8.09 4.57
C SER A 687 -31.54 -9.29 3.97
N CYS A 688 -30.90 -10.44 3.83
CA CYS A 688 -31.44 -11.62 3.16
C CYS A 688 -32.30 -12.50 4.08
N ALA A 689 -33.43 -12.99 3.57
CA ALA A 689 -34.33 -13.89 4.30
C ALA A 689 -33.80 -15.34 4.28
N LEU A 690 -32.78 -15.62 5.10
CA LEU A 690 -32.17 -16.94 5.21
C LEU A 690 -33.07 -17.91 6.03
N PRO A 691 -33.11 -19.21 5.67
CA PRO A 691 -33.85 -20.24 6.42
C PRO A 691 -33.51 -20.23 7.92
N ASN A 692 -34.53 -20.42 8.77
CA ASN A 692 -34.35 -20.57 10.21
C ASN A 692 -33.79 -21.96 10.52
N ASN A 693 -32.69 -22.01 11.26
CA ASN A 693 -31.94 -23.20 11.66
C ASN A 693 -31.34 -24.02 10.52
N GLY A 694 -30.02 -23.88 10.36
CA GLY A 694 -29.22 -24.76 9.52
C GLY A 694 -28.12 -24.03 8.79
N ASN A 695 -27.22 -24.83 8.26
CA ASN A 695 -26.30 -24.43 7.20
C ASN A 695 -27.15 -24.19 5.92
N VAL A 696 -27.05 -23.00 5.30
CA VAL A 696 -27.74 -22.61 4.06
C VAL A 696 -26.83 -22.67 2.82
N SER A 697 -27.15 -23.58 1.88
CA SER A 697 -26.51 -23.63 0.55
C SER A 697 -27.24 -22.78 -0.48
N PHE A 698 -26.49 -21.99 -1.25
CA PHE A 698 -27.06 -20.98 -2.15
C PHE A 698 -26.50 -21.02 -3.58
N LYS A 699 -26.94 -20.14 -4.45
CA LYS A 699 -26.34 -19.86 -5.77
C LYS A 699 -26.52 -18.39 -6.08
N ILE A 700 -25.60 -17.86 -6.88
CA ILE A 700 -25.63 -16.47 -7.31
C ILE A 700 -25.90 -16.46 -8.81
N LEU A 701 -27.09 -15.98 -9.15
CA LEU A 701 -27.55 -15.83 -10.53
C LEU A 701 -27.30 -14.38 -10.96
N VAL A 702 -26.66 -14.20 -12.12
CA VAL A 702 -26.39 -12.90 -12.74
C VAL A 702 -27.26 -12.80 -13.99
N ASN A 703 -28.35 -12.04 -13.89
CA ASN A 703 -29.32 -11.91 -14.97
C ASN A 703 -29.04 -10.63 -15.78
N GLU A 704 -28.70 -10.79 -17.05
CA GLU A 704 -28.56 -9.69 -18.01
C GLU A 704 -29.82 -9.57 -18.88
N HIS A 705 -30.50 -8.43 -18.80
CA HIS A 705 -31.65 -8.15 -19.67
C HIS A 705 -31.15 -7.83 -21.09
N GLY A 706 -31.48 -8.66 -22.09
CA GLY A 706 -31.36 -8.30 -23.51
C GLY A 706 -30.59 -9.26 -24.43
N VAL A 707 -29.97 -10.33 -23.90
CA VAL A 707 -29.36 -11.38 -24.72
C VAL A 707 -30.13 -12.68 -24.48
N ASN A 708 -30.71 -13.25 -25.55
CA ASN A 708 -31.52 -14.48 -25.58
C ASN A 708 -31.43 -15.37 -24.33
N GLY A 709 -32.28 -15.08 -23.33
CA GLY A 709 -32.79 -16.01 -22.31
C GLY A 709 -31.81 -16.84 -21.47
N THR A 710 -30.50 -16.67 -21.57
CA THR A 710 -29.53 -17.48 -20.81
C THR A 710 -29.11 -16.72 -19.56
N ALA A 711 -29.77 -17.04 -18.44
CA ALA A 711 -29.32 -16.62 -17.12
C ALA A 711 -27.88 -17.13 -16.89
N MET A 712 -26.91 -16.22 -16.83
CA MET A 712 -25.55 -16.56 -16.44
C MET A 712 -25.57 -16.89 -14.95
N SER A 713 -25.21 -18.11 -14.57
CA SER A 713 -25.31 -18.57 -13.18
C SER A 713 -23.97 -19.07 -12.67
N THR A 714 -23.66 -18.73 -11.42
CA THR A 714 -22.64 -19.42 -10.62
C THR A 714 -23.33 -20.11 -9.45
N ILE A 715 -22.83 -21.29 -9.10
CA ILE A 715 -23.40 -22.12 -8.05
C ILE A 715 -22.57 -21.89 -6.78
N PHE A 716 -23.22 -21.48 -5.70
CA PHE A 716 -22.56 -21.17 -4.41
C PHE A 716 -23.07 -22.10 -3.31
N SER A 717 -22.84 -23.40 -3.46
CA SER A 717 -23.19 -24.33 -2.40
C SER A 717 -22.33 -24.07 -1.17
N GLU A 718 -22.96 -24.08 -0.01
CA GLU A 718 -22.24 -24.19 1.28
C GLU A 718 -21.43 -25.49 1.33
N LEU A 719 -21.91 -26.49 0.58
CA LEU A 719 -21.27 -27.74 0.22
C LEU A 719 -20.59 -27.61 -1.14
N VAL A 720 -19.69 -26.64 -1.34
CA VAL A 720 -18.64 -26.93 -2.30
C VAL A 720 -17.84 -28.03 -1.64
N GLU A 721 -18.14 -29.27 -2.01
CA GLU A 721 -17.29 -30.39 -1.64
C GLU A 721 -15.88 -30.00 -2.07
N ILE A 722 -14.95 -29.98 -1.12
CA ILE A 722 -13.61 -29.43 -1.35
C ILE A 722 -12.89 -30.12 -2.52
N ASN A 723 -13.27 -31.38 -2.79
CA ASN A 723 -12.87 -32.22 -3.92
C ASN A 723 -13.28 -31.64 -5.30
N LYS A 724 -14.23 -30.70 -5.36
CA LYS A 724 -14.64 -29.99 -6.57
C LYS A 724 -13.86 -28.68 -6.77
N LEU A 725 -13.26 -28.11 -5.72
CA LEU A 725 -12.35 -26.95 -5.82
C LEU A 725 -10.92 -27.39 -6.07
N TRP A 726 -10.52 -28.47 -5.42
CA TRP A 726 -9.14 -28.89 -5.35
C TRP A 726 -9.03 -30.34 -5.80
N LYS A 727 -7.92 -30.68 -6.46
CA LYS A 727 -7.53 -32.04 -6.82
C LYS A 727 -6.17 -32.33 -6.19
N VAL A 728 -6.07 -33.42 -5.44
CA VAL A 728 -4.78 -33.94 -4.95
C VAL A 728 -4.02 -34.50 -6.16
N VAL A 729 -2.80 -34.04 -6.36
CA VAL A 729 -1.97 -34.43 -7.50
C VAL A 729 -0.76 -35.23 -7.07
N GLU A 730 -0.08 -34.79 -6.02
CA GLU A 730 1.14 -35.42 -5.57
C GLU A 730 1.24 -35.34 -4.05
N ILE A 731 1.83 -36.38 -3.45
CA ILE A 731 2.15 -36.48 -2.04
C ILE A 731 3.54 -37.07 -1.89
N CYS A 732 4.29 -36.59 -0.90
CA CYS A 732 5.57 -37.16 -0.53
C CYS A 732 5.86 -36.94 0.95
N LYS A 733 6.84 -37.67 1.48
CA LYS A 733 7.46 -37.34 2.77
C LYS A 733 8.35 -36.12 2.61
N MET A 734 8.55 -35.32 3.66
CA MET A 734 9.30 -34.07 3.57
C MET A 734 10.71 -34.19 2.97
N ASP A 735 11.42 -35.26 3.27
CA ASP A 735 12.74 -35.58 2.70
C ASP A 735 12.66 -35.81 1.19
N GLU A 736 11.69 -36.59 0.72
CA GLU A 736 11.41 -36.79 -0.70
C GLU A 736 10.93 -35.49 -1.38
N CYS A 737 10.07 -34.72 -0.71
CA CYS A 737 9.50 -33.47 -1.20
C CYS A 737 10.54 -32.38 -1.42
N SER A 738 11.65 -32.39 -0.68
CA SER A 738 12.74 -31.42 -0.85
C SER A 738 13.31 -31.38 -2.29
N SER A 739 13.11 -32.45 -3.08
CA SER A 739 13.46 -32.51 -4.50
C SER A 739 12.41 -31.90 -5.43
N LYS A 740 11.18 -31.66 -4.97
CA LYS A 740 10.04 -31.21 -5.78
C LYS A 740 9.98 -29.68 -5.84
N VAL A 741 9.79 -29.13 -7.04
CA VAL A 741 9.76 -27.66 -7.27
C VAL A 741 8.64 -26.93 -6.55
N TRP A 742 7.54 -27.62 -6.24
CA TRP A 742 6.40 -27.06 -5.52
C TRP A 742 6.56 -27.12 -4.00
N SER A 743 7.53 -27.87 -3.49
CA SER A 743 7.66 -28.13 -2.05
C SER A 743 8.20 -26.91 -1.29
N PRO A 744 7.57 -26.50 -0.17
CA PRO A 744 8.16 -25.55 0.76
C PRO A 744 9.39 -26.10 1.49
N SER A 745 9.63 -27.41 1.50
CA SER A 745 10.87 -28.03 2.00
C SER A 745 12.04 -27.92 1.01
N ARG A 746 11.75 -27.66 -0.28
CA ARG A 746 12.80 -27.38 -1.26
C ARG A 746 13.39 -26.00 -1.02
N VAL A 747 14.72 -25.94 -1.11
CA VAL A 747 15.46 -24.69 -1.05
C VAL A 747 15.12 -23.80 -2.24
N ASP A 748 14.55 -22.63 -1.96
CA ASP A 748 14.12 -21.68 -2.99
C ASP A 748 15.24 -20.69 -3.27
N ARG A 749 16.10 -21.01 -4.24
CA ARG A 749 17.36 -20.29 -4.48
C ARG A 749 17.17 -18.79 -4.74
N LYS A 750 16.03 -18.38 -5.30
CA LYS A 750 15.77 -16.95 -5.57
C LYS A 750 15.47 -16.18 -4.28
N SER A 751 14.85 -16.80 -3.28
CA SER A 751 14.52 -16.15 -2.01
C SER A 751 15.50 -16.48 -0.89
N ALA A 752 16.28 -17.56 -1.02
CA ALA A 752 17.33 -17.91 -0.08
C ALA A 752 18.40 -16.80 0.01
N LEU A 753 18.92 -16.61 1.22
CA LEU A 753 20.01 -15.67 1.48
C LEU A 753 21.30 -16.43 1.21
N GLY A 754 21.99 -16.16 0.10
CA GLY A 754 23.20 -16.89 -0.24
C GLY A 754 24.42 -16.46 0.56
N CYS A 755 25.59 -16.98 0.17
CA CYS A 755 26.83 -16.66 0.86
C CYS A 755 27.11 -15.15 0.86
N LEU A 756 27.58 -14.71 2.02
CA LEU A 756 28.27 -13.44 2.15
C LEU A 756 29.59 -13.51 1.40
N ASP A 757 29.79 -12.60 0.47
CA ASP A 757 31.09 -12.38 -0.16
C ASP A 757 31.88 -11.40 0.67
N ALA A 758 32.88 -11.91 1.40
CA ALA A 758 33.73 -11.12 2.28
C ALA A 758 34.53 -10.04 1.52
N GLY A 759 34.81 -10.23 0.24
CA GLY A 759 35.54 -9.26 -0.59
C GLY A 759 34.68 -8.07 -1.01
N THR A 760 33.39 -8.29 -1.25
CA THR A 760 32.46 -7.24 -1.71
C THR A 760 31.47 -6.75 -0.65
N GLY A 761 31.31 -7.48 0.46
CA GLY A 761 30.31 -7.19 1.50
C GLY A 761 28.87 -7.47 1.10
N LEU A 762 28.62 -8.04 -0.09
CA LEU A 762 27.30 -8.33 -0.64
C LEU A 762 26.84 -9.77 -0.37
N LEU A 763 25.53 -9.98 -0.39
CA LEU A 763 24.93 -11.33 -0.42
C LEU A 763 24.69 -11.76 -1.87
N HIS A 764 25.21 -12.93 -2.26
CA HIS A 764 24.96 -13.48 -3.58
C HIS A 764 23.75 -14.42 -3.60
N VAL A 765 23.24 -14.73 -4.79
CA VAL A 765 22.38 -15.90 -4.99
C VAL A 765 23.28 -17.13 -4.88
N GLY A 766 23.09 -17.97 -3.86
CA GLY A 766 23.96 -19.14 -3.65
C GLY A 766 23.85 -20.13 -4.82
N LYS A 767 25.00 -20.68 -5.22
CA LYS A 767 25.10 -21.59 -6.38
C LYS A 767 24.70 -23.03 -6.04
N ILE A 768 24.91 -23.45 -4.79
CA ILE A 768 24.61 -24.80 -4.29
C ILE A 768 23.90 -24.71 -2.93
N ALA A 769 23.05 -25.71 -2.61
CA ALA A 769 22.22 -25.69 -1.39
C ALA A 769 23.05 -25.54 -0.10
N ALA A 770 24.23 -26.17 -0.03
CA ALA A 770 25.14 -26.10 1.12
C ALA A 770 25.72 -24.69 1.40
N THR A 771 25.55 -23.75 0.47
CA THR A 771 26.05 -22.37 0.56
C THR A 771 24.92 -21.36 0.81
N LEU A 772 23.70 -21.83 1.03
CA LEU A 772 22.53 -20.99 1.25
C LEU A 772 22.17 -20.99 2.73
N PHE A 773 22.00 -19.79 3.30
CA PHE A 773 21.19 -19.59 4.48
C PHE A 773 19.73 -19.61 4.02
N ASP A 774 19.26 -20.80 3.63
CA ASP A 774 17.83 -20.99 3.48
C ASP A 774 17.25 -21.42 4.82
N PHE A 775 16.11 -20.86 5.16
CA PHE A 775 15.36 -21.28 6.33
C PHE A 775 14.47 -22.41 5.82
N PRO A 776 14.79 -23.71 6.05
CA PRO A 776 13.78 -24.74 5.88
C PRO A 776 12.56 -24.29 6.68
N ILE A 777 11.45 -24.09 5.98
CA ILE A 777 10.28 -23.36 6.49
C ILE A 777 9.71 -24.11 7.69
#